data_AF-A0A968MBN5-F1
#
_entry.id   AF-A0A968MBN5-F1
#
_cell.length_a   1.000
_cell.length_b   1.000
_cell.length_c   1.000
_cell.angle_alpha   90.00
_cell.angle_beta   90.00
_cell.angle_gamma   90.00
#
_symmetry.space_group_name_H-M   'P 1'
#
loop_
_entity.id
_entity.type
_entity.pdbx_description
1 polymer ?
#
loop_
_entity_poly.entity_id
_entity_poly.type
_entity_poly.pdbx_seq_one_letter_code
_entity_poly.pdbx_strand_id
1 'polypeptide(L)'
;MYIIALALAFLVGCSAESPLVPTSVPVVLEGTVIDRYTGEPVPTATVRLGETNLDLADDGSYSISEWTPDDTLEISAPGYEPLLLPLASYSQEPQGSATIIQLNTELRPNVLQGTVSDAESDAPLADVLVEAHLISGTETLDTITTTTNAEGLYRFEDISEQVLLTFTSPDYTVVEQELEQTRQHDVRLRRDVLTGQVTDQYSGEPLAGAEVAIGSLTATTDETGTYRLKGVPEGEQAITIEATGYAAFEQSFDLLETYAVDAVLRPDVLSAVLVDGETGEPVPHATIIATETQTSTAVTSVRIDKQIDGRFTLDNMPEDGYLQVLAPGYRKAVFEIQAGSIPSQIELVPFEARALYVKTTTVAYFTERMELFWDTIERTELNAIVIDLKSDNLADLGLIYYDSQVPIIQELGTSAPIIDMKAVIDEAKRRGIYTIARIHVFAHDNLLAETMPEWAAQDAEGCTPGENRPCNGDVFYADWDIAWLDPYNRNVWDYNIQLGVEAAQMGFDEIQFDYIRFPNDAADIEHMRLSGPFNWREDPEPLYNNIIELLTLAHEAFNNSGAFFSIDIFGYAAWAPAPYIGQRADWMSEHVDYICPMIYPSHFWVNELGFENAAAHPYEIVYESLNFGNKMVQDNRAKLRPWLQDFTLIWVPEPLIVRYGVNEVQAQINATEDSPYGSGWALWDPDNEYTLDALRPETVDNEYIANVRQPESGE
;
A
#
# COMPACT_ATOMS: atom_id res chain seq x y z
N MET A 1 -56.80 31.86 139.46
CA MET A 1 -57.66 32.99 139.83
C MET A 1 -58.26 33.54 138.54
N TYR A 2 -59.60 33.49 138.44
CA TYR A 2 -60.53 34.17 137.50
C TYR A 2 -60.27 34.16 135.97
N ILE A 3 -61.06 33.39 135.17
CA ILE A 3 -62.26 33.67 134.31
C ILE A 3 -62.01 34.47 132.98
N ILE A 4 -62.70 34.01 131.91
CA ILE A 4 -63.26 34.73 130.71
C ILE A 4 -62.32 34.72 129.49
N ALA A 5 -62.69 34.38 128.23
CA ALA A 5 -63.95 33.98 127.58
C ALA A 5 -63.68 33.62 126.10
N LEU A 6 -64.65 32.90 125.51
CA LEU A 6 -65.16 32.94 124.12
C LEU A 6 -64.16 32.76 122.95
N ALA A 7 -64.48 32.11 121.84
CA ALA A 7 -65.66 31.37 121.39
C ALA A 7 -65.32 30.79 120.02
N LEU A 8 -65.93 29.62 119.72
CA LEU A 8 -66.51 29.20 118.43
C LEU A 8 -65.68 29.41 117.15
N ALA A 9 -65.39 28.43 116.30
CA ALA A 9 -66.19 27.34 115.72
C ALA A 9 -65.79 27.41 114.22
N PHE A 10 -65.65 26.37 113.41
CA PHE A 10 -66.16 25.01 113.44
C PHE A 10 -65.49 24.29 112.26
N LEU A 11 -65.20 23.00 112.47
CA LEU A 11 -65.30 21.87 111.53
C LEU A 11 -64.55 21.87 110.18
N VAL A 12 -64.12 20.74 109.60
CA VAL A 12 -63.74 19.36 110.01
C VAL A 12 -63.35 18.67 108.69
N GLY A 13 -62.37 17.78 108.73
CA GLY A 13 -62.08 16.82 107.65
C GLY A 13 -60.71 16.17 107.86
N CYS A 14 -60.59 15.20 108.78
CA CYS A 14 -60.38 13.76 108.48
C CYS A 14 -59.27 13.51 107.46
N SER A 15 -58.05 13.17 107.92
CA SER A 15 -57.52 11.80 108.09
C SER A 15 -56.91 11.25 106.79
N ALA A 16 -55.73 10.66 106.68
CA ALA A 16 -54.78 10.15 107.65
C ALA A 16 -53.38 10.04 106.99
N GLU A 17 -52.40 9.82 107.86
CA GLU A 17 -50.94 9.80 107.76
C GLU A 17 -50.20 9.05 106.60
N SER A 18 -48.99 9.59 106.33
CA SER A 18 -47.71 8.95 105.90
C SER A 18 -47.41 8.76 104.39
N PRO A 19 -46.13 8.75 103.93
CA PRO A 19 -44.83 8.97 104.62
C PRO A 19 -43.93 10.05 103.95
N LEU A 20 -42.75 10.31 104.55
CA LEU A 20 -41.67 11.15 104.01
C LEU A 20 -41.19 10.66 102.63
N VAL A 21 -41.13 11.55 101.63
CA VAL A 21 -40.47 11.29 100.34
C VAL A 21 -39.04 11.86 100.39
N PRO A 22 -37.99 11.10 100.00
CA PRO A 22 -36.62 11.58 99.94
C PRO A 22 -36.44 12.55 98.75
N THR A 23 -35.72 13.65 98.96
CA THR A 23 -35.23 14.50 97.87
C THR A 23 -34.20 13.71 97.05
N SER A 24 -34.57 13.28 95.84
CA SER A 24 -33.63 12.75 94.86
C SER A 24 -32.68 13.86 94.42
N VAL A 25 -31.38 13.61 94.46
CA VAL A 25 -30.37 14.53 93.91
C VAL A 25 -30.43 14.40 92.38
N PRO A 26 -30.52 15.52 91.62
CA PRO A 26 -30.63 15.45 90.16
C PRO A 26 -29.33 14.94 89.53
N VAL A 27 -29.47 14.10 88.49
CA VAL A 27 -28.38 13.64 87.62
C VAL A 27 -28.31 14.60 86.43
N VAL A 28 -27.19 15.31 86.29
CA VAL A 28 -27.00 16.29 85.22
C VAL A 28 -26.23 15.62 84.07
N LEU A 29 -26.74 15.74 82.85
CA LEU A 29 -26.00 15.34 81.65
C LEU A 29 -25.26 16.57 81.12
N GLU A 30 -23.96 16.47 80.93
CA GLU A 30 -23.15 17.52 80.28
C GLU A 30 -22.48 16.92 79.05
N GLY A 31 -22.54 17.60 77.93
CA GLY A 31 -22.02 17.08 76.68
C GLY A 31 -21.46 18.17 75.80
N THR A 32 -20.72 17.75 74.78
CA THR A 32 -20.34 18.60 73.64
C THR A 32 -20.87 17.98 72.36
N VAL A 33 -21.30 18.82 71.42
CA VAL A 33 -21.62 18.40 70.05
C VAL A 33 -20.43 18.74 69.18
N ILE A 34 -19.76 17.70 68.68
CA ILE A 34 -18.59 17.85 67.79
C ILE A 34 -18.86 17.23 66.42
N ASP A 35 -18.15 17.72 65.42
CA ASP A 35 -18.11 17.15 64.08
C ASP A 35 -17.32 15.84 64.15
N ARG A 36 -17.92 14.73 63.70
CA ARG A 36 -17.29 13.42 63.76
C ARG A 36 -15.98 13.33 62.98
N TYR A 37 -15.85 14.07 61.87
CA TYR A 37 -14.69 13.97 60.98
C TYR A 37 -13.54 14.87 61.44
N THR A 38 -13.83 16.05 61.96
CA THR A 38 -12.79 17.02 62.37
C THR A 38 -12.53 17.07 63.88
N GLY A 39 -13.49 16.64 64.70
CA GLY A 39 -13.46 16.75 66.16
C GLY A 39 -13.75 18.16 66.69
N GLU A 40 -14.07 19.12 65.82
CA GLU A 40 -14.35 20.51 66.18
C GLU A 40 -15.81 20.68 66.66
N PRO A 41 -16.10 21.65 67.56
CA PRO A 41 -17.46 21.94 67.99
C PRO A 41 -18.42 22.31 66.85
N VAL A 42 -19.70 21.90 66.95
CA VAL A 42 -20.77 22.28 66.01
C VAL A 42 -21.72 23.26 66.70
N PRO A 43 -21.39 24.57 66.79
CA PRO A 43 -22.21 25.57 67.50
C PRO A 43 -23.55 25.86 66.81
N THR A 44 -23.72 25.43 65.56
CA THR A 44 -24.99 25.52 64.82
C THR A 44 -25.95 24.37 65.12
N ALA A 45 -25.55 23.40 65.95
CA ALA A 45 -26.40 22.29 66.31
C ALA A 45 -27.58 22.75 67.19
N THR A 46 -28.73 22.17 66.94
CA THR A 46 -29.92 22.29 67.78
C THR A 46 -30.02 21.01 68.59
N VAL A 47 -29.95 21.13 69.91
CA VAL A 47 -30.09 20.03 70.86
C VAL A 47 -31.50 20.09 71.45
N ARG A 48 -32.26 19.00 71.32
CA ARG A 48 -33.66 18.94 71.75
C ARG A 48 -33.92 17.73 72.63
N LEU A 49 -34.72 17.94 73.68
CA LEU A 49 -35.24 16.89 74.55
C LEU A 49 -36.77 16.91 74.46
N GLY A 50 -37.34 16.01 73.67
CA GLY A 50 -38.77 16.06 73.32
C GLY A 50 -39.14 17.35 72.56
N GLU A 51 -40.07 18.13 73.11
CA GLU A 51 -40.48 19.42 72.52
C GLU A 51 -39.61 20.60 72.94
N THR A 52 -38.65 20.41 73.85
CA THR A 52 -37.84 21.49 74.44
C THR A 52 -36.50 21.63 73.73
N ASN A 53 -36.17 22.85 73.29
CA ASN A 53 -34.81 23.18 72.81
C ASN A 53 -33.91 23.50 74.01
N LEU A 54 -32.69 23.01 73.98
CA LEU A 54 -31.67 23.26 75.00
C LEU A 54 -30.71 24.35 74.52
N ASP A 55 -30.18 25.14 75.47
CA ASP A 55 -29.16 26.14 75.18
C ASP A 55 -27.83 25.44 74.86
N LEU A 56 -27.24 25.77 73.71
CA LEU A 56 -25.92 25.31 73.27
C LEU A 56 -24.95 26.49 73.37
N ALA A 57 -23.82 26.29 74.06
CA ALA A 57 -22.76 27.28 74.12
C ALA A 57 -21.93 27.31 72.82
N ASP A 58 -21.20 28.40 72.58
CA ASP A 58 -20.39 28.59 71.36
C ASP A 58 -19.27 27.55 71.21
N ASP A 59 -18.86 26.90 72.30
CA ASP A 59 -17.91 25.78 72.31
C ASP A 59 -18.57 24.41 72.08
N GLY A 60 -19.85 24.40 71.67
CA GLY A 60 -20.64 23.21 71.42
C GLY A 60 -21.11 22.49 72.69
N SER A 61 -20.90 23.06 73.89
CA SER A 61 -21.32 22.42 75.14
C SER A 61 -22.79 22.64 75.47
N TYR A 62 -23.44 21.62 76.04
CA TYR A 62 -24.81 21.66 76.52
C TYR A 62 -24.94 20.95 77.88
N SER A 63 -25.97 21.32 78.64
CA SER A 63 -26.27 20.71 79.94
C SER A 63 -27.76 20.43 80.08
N ILE A 64 -28.11 19.27 80.64
CA ILE A 64 -29.48 18.80 80.85
C ILE A 64 -29.65 18.45 82.32
N SER A 65 -30.44 19.25 83.03
CA SER A 65 -30.70 19.07 84.47
C SER A 65 -32.03 18.36 84.77
N GLU A 66 -32.96 18.32 83.80
CA GLU A 66 -34.28 17.71 83.93
C GLU A 66 -34.55 16.79 82.74
N TRP A 67 -34.54 15.47 82.97
CA TRP A 67 -34.78 14.44 81.96
C TRP A 67 -35.29 13.15 82.61
N THR A 68 -35.87 12.27 81.80
CA THR A 68 -36.37 10.95 82.20
C THR A 68 -35.76 9.85 81.33
N PRO A 69 -35.68 8.59 81.81
CA PRO A 69 -35.17 7.48 81.02
C PRO A 69 -35.93 7.22 79.70
N ASP A 70 -37.16 7.70 79.58
CA ASP A 70 -37.98 7.56 78.36
C ASP A 70 -37.69 8.66 77.33
N ASP A 71 -36.89 9.69 77.69
CA ASP A 71 -36.57 10.78 76.79
C ASP A 71 -35.55 10.36 75.71
N THR A 72 -35.65 11.00 74.55
CA THR A 72 -34.67 10.90 73.46
C THR A 72 -34.08 12.27 73.21
N LEU A 73 -32.76 12.34 73.23
CA LEU A 73 -32.02 13.53 72.85
C LEU A 73 -31.89 13.54 71.32
N GLU A 74 -32.48 14.55 70.69
CA GLU A 74 -32.35 14.79 69.25
C GLU A 74 -31.36 15.92 69.02
N ILE A 75 -30.32 15.63 68.24
CA ILE A 75 -29.29 16.60 67.87
C ILE A 75 -29.29 16.69 66.36
N SER A 76 -29.50 17.90 65.84
CA SER A 76 -29.49 18.14 64.39
C SER A 76 -28.75 19.43 64.08
N ALA A 77 -28.05 19.46 62.96
CA ALA A 77 -27.40 20.67 62.44
C ALA A 77 -27.49 20.66 60.92
N PRO A 78 -27.60 21.82 60.24
CA PRO A 78 -27.57 21.87 58.79
C PRO A 78 -26.31 21.20 58.21
N GLY A 79 -26.49 20.23 57.32
CA GLY A 79 -25.40 19.46 56.70
C GLY A 79 -24.84 18.31 57.53
N TYR A 80 -25.53 17.93 58.60
CA TYR A 80 -25.24 16.76 59.41
C TYR A 80 -26.45 15.81 59.46
N GLU A 81 -26.16 14.51 59.53
CA GLU A 81 -27.17 13.49 59.80
C GLU A 81 -27.72 13.68 61.22
N PRO A 82 -29.05 13.79 61.40
CA PRO A 82 -29.63 13.92 62.73
C PRO A 82 -29.30 12.72 63.62
N LEU A 83 -28.85 13.00 64.85
CA LEU A 83 -28.56 12.00 65.86
C LEU A 83 -29.73 11.91 66.85
N LEU A 84 -30.30 10.72 66.99
CA LEU A 84 -31.31 10.40 68.01
C LEU A 84 -30.69 9.48 69.06
N LEU A 85 -30.61 9.95 70.30
CA LEU A 85 -29.97 9.25 71.41
C LEU A 85 -30.97 8.99 72.55
N PRO A 86 -31.50 7.76 72.69
CA PRO A 86 -32.35 7.40 73.82
C PRO A 86 -31.59 7.48 75.15
N LEU A 87 -32.15 8.16 76.15
CA LEU A 87 -31.45 8.42 77.41
C LEU A 87 -31.57 7.31 78.46
N ALA A 88 -32.36 6.26 78.19
CA ALA A 88 -32.60 5.13 79.09
C ALA A 88 -31.32 4.52 79.68
N SER A 89 -30.25 4.44 78.87
CA SER A 89 -28.96 3.85 79.23
C SER A 89 -28.11 4.70 80.17
N TYR A 90 -28.47 5.97 80.38
CA TYR A 90 -27.74 6.90 81.25
C TYR A 90 -28.40 7.04 82.63
N SER A 91 -29.51 6.32 82.88
CA SER A 91 -30.21 6.33 84.17
C SER A 91 -29.39 5.60 85.24
N GLN A 92 -28.98 6.32 86.28
CA GLN A 92 -28.23 5.79 87.44
C GLN A 92 -29.09 5.86 88.71
N GLU A 93 -28.93 4.89 89.63
CA GLU A 93 -29.58 4.99 90.95
C GLU A 93 -28.95 6.12 91.79
N PRO A 94 -29.75 6.96 92.47
CA PRO A 94 -29.26 8.16 93.15
C PRO A 94 -28.32 7.81 94.34
N GLN A 95 -27.02 7.99 94.14
CA GLN A 95 -25.99 7.79 95.17
C GLN A 95 -25.60 9.09 95.88
N GLY A 96 -26.55 9.71 96.59
CA GLY A 96 -26.31 10.70 97.66
C GLY A 96 -25.48 11.98 97.34
N SER A 97 -25.01 12.17 96.11
CA SER A 97 -24.18 13.28 95.64
C SER A 97 -24.51 13.57 94.16
N ALA A 98 -24.39 14.85 93.74
CA ALA A 98 -24.71 15.26 92.38
C ALA A 98 -23.78 14.53 91.40
N THR A 99 -24.37 13.72 90.52
CA THR A 99 -23.65 12.93 89.54
C THR A 99 -23.76 13.63 88.19
N ILE A 100 -22.62 13.99 87.61
CA ILE A 100 -22.53 14.53 86.25
C ILE A 100 -22.13 13.38 85.34
N ILE A 101 -22.94 13.14 84.30
CA ILE A 101 -22.63 12.16 83.26
C ILE A 101 -22.18 12.93 82.01
N GLN A 102 -21.00 12.59 81.52
CA GLN A 102 -20.47 13.17 80.28
C GLN A 102 -21.12 12.46 79.08
N LEU A 103 -21.78 13.24 78.25
CA LEU A 103 -22.54 12.82 77.07
C LEU A 103 -22.02 13.57 75.84
N ASN A 104 -20.75 13.32 75.48
CA ASN A 104 -20.23 13.87 74.24
C ASN A 104 -20.89 13.17 73.05
N THR A 105 -21.27 13.96 72.05
CA THR A 105 -22.02 13.52 70.89
C THR A 105 -21.32 13.97 69.62
N GLU A 106 -21.32 13.09 68.64
CA GLU A 106 -20.67 13.32 67.36
C GLU A 106 -21.73 13.35 66.27
N LEU A 107 -21.91 14.51 65.66
CA LEU A 107 -22.73 14.64 64.46
C LEU A 107 -21.90 14.24 63.25
N ARG A 108 -22.46 13.34 62.43
CA ARG A 108 -21.82 12.91 61.19
C ARG A 108 -22.21 13.88 60.07
N PRO A 109 -21.25 14.55 59.39
CA PRO A 109 -21.54 15.28 58.18
C PRO A 109 -22.18 14.34 57.13
N ASN A 110 -23.25 14.79 56.47
CA ASN A 110 -23.92 14.06 55.39
C ASN A 110 -23.99 14.89 54.09
N VAL A 111 -23.24 15.97 54.00
CA VAL A 111 -23.16 16.83 52.82
C VAL A 111 -21.75 16.79 52.25
N LEU A 112 -21.68 16.56 50.94
CA LEU A 112 -20.47 16.66 50.15
C LEU A 112 -20.69 17.69 49.04
N GLN A 113 -19.72 18.58 48.84
CA GLN A 113 -19.75 19.57 47.79
C GLN A 113 -18.37 19.72 47.16
N GLY A 114 -18.31 20.34 46.00
CA GLY A 114 -17.04 20.55 45.31
C GLY A 114 -17.23 21.27 44.00
N THR A 115 -16.12 21.52 43.33
CA THR A 115 -16.08 22.12 42.00
C THR A 115 -15.46 21.17 41.00
N VAL A 116 -15.98 21.20 39.77
CA VAL A 116 -15.39 20.52 38.63
C VAL A 116 -14.83 21.56 37.68
N SER A 117 -13.57 21.40 37.29
CA SER A 117 -12.87 22.33 36.41
C SER A 117 -12.13 21.59 35.30
N ASP A 118 -11.80 22.30 34.24
CA ASP A 118 -10.96 21.83 33.15
C ASP A 118 -9.51 21.72 33.62
N ALA A 119 -8.88 20.56 33.42
CA ALA A 119 -7.54 20.29 33.93
C ALA A 119 -6.43 21.14 33.29
N GLU A 120 -6.67 21.75 32.14
CA GLU A 120 -5.69 22.58 31.44
C GLU A 120 -5.93 24.07 31.70
N SER A 121 -7.16 24.52 31.51
CA SER A 121 -7.51 25.94 31.59
C SER A 121 -7.94 26.43 32.99
N ASP A 122 -8.15 25.51 33.93
CA ASP A 122 -8.78 25.77 35.25
C ASP A 122 -10.18 26.39 35.16
N ALA A 123 -10.81 26.39 33.98
CA ALA A 123 -12.14 26.93 33.80
C ALA A 123 -13.19 26.02 34.48
N PRO A 124 -14.20 26.59 35.17
CA PRO A 124 -15.28 25.78 35.75
C PRO A 124 -16.09 25.06 34.66
N LEU A 125 -16.45 23.81 34.92
CA LEU A 125 -17.23 22.98 34.00
C LEU A 125 -18.67 22.85 34.47
N ALA A 126 -19.60 23.42 33.70
CA ALA A 126 -21.04 23.27 33.91
C ALA A 126 -21.58 21.98 33.30
N ASP A 127 -22.76 21.56 33.77
CA ASP A 127 -23.51 20.41 33.25
C ASP A 127 -22.75 19.07 33.30
N VAL A 128 -21.70 18.96 34.13
CA VAL A 128 -21.02 17.70 34.41
C VAL A 128 -21.95 16.85 35.26
N LEU A 129 -22.28 15.65 34.78
CA LEU A 129 -23.03 14.68 35.58
C LEU A 129 -22.12 14.14 36.66
N VAL A 130 -22.53 14.31 37.92
CA VAL A 130 -21.86 13.72 39.08
C VAL A 130 -22.80 12.67 39.66
N GLU A 131 -22.33 11.43 39.75
CA GLU A 131 -23.05 10.32 40.37
C GLU A 131 -22.32 9.94 41.66
N ALA A 132 -23.05 9.87 42.77
CA ALA A 132 -22.54 9.44 44.07
C ALA A 132 -23.15 8.09 44.43
N HIS A 133 -22.35 7.03 44.31
CA HIS A 133 -22.72 5.70 44.73
C HIS A 133 -22.41 5.55 46.22
N LEU A 134 -23.45 5.48 47.05
CA LEU A 134 -23.32 5.35 48.50
C LEU A 134 -22.86 3.94 48.85
N ILE A 135 -21.76 3.81 49.60
CA ILE A 135 -21.14 2.51 49.91
C ILE A 135 -21.11 2.27 51.42
N SER A 136 -21.28 1.01 51.82
CA SER A 136 -21.01 0.53 53.18
C SER A 136 -20.26 -0.79 53.11
N GLY A 137 -18.96 -0.76 53.38
CA GLY A 137 -18.11 -1.95 53.21
C GLY A 137 -17.93 -2.29 51.74
N THR A 138 -18.45 -3.44 51.29
CA THR A 138 -18.38 -3.86 49.88
C THR A 138 -19.70 -3.72 49.14
N GLU A 139 -20.76 -3.23 49.79
CA GLU A 139 -22.11 -3.14 49.21
C GLU A 139 -22.45 -1.69 48.85
N THR A 140 -22.94 -1.48 47.61
CA THR A 140 -23.55 -0.21 47.19
C THR A 140 -24.99 -0.15 47.70
N LEU A 141 -25.29 0.87 48.49
CA LEU A 141 -26.57 1.05 49.16
C LEU A 141 -27.57 1.80 48.26
N ASP A 142 -27.12 2.89 47.63
CA ASP A 142 -27.95 3.75 46.79
C ASP A 142 -27.07 4.53 45.79
N THR A 143 -27.69 5.20 44.81
CA THR A 143 -27.00 6.13 43.89
C THR A 143 -27.81 7.40 43.75
N ILE A 144 -27.21 8.52 44.13
CA ILE A 144 -27.79 9.86 43.97
C ILE A 144 -27.00 10.63 42.91
N THR A 145 -27.67 11.47 42.13
CA THR A 145 -27.03 12.18 41.01
C THR A 145 -27.31 13.69 41.07
N THR A 146 -26.37 14.47 40.57
CA THR A 146 -26.50 15.93 40.41
C THR A 146 -25.74 16.39 39.17
N THR A 147 -25.90 17.66 38.80
CA THR A 147 -25.13 18.29 37.72
C THR A 147 -24.44 19.54 38.23
N THR A 148 -23.25 19.83 37.73
CA THR A 148 -22.55 21.05 38.09
C THR A 148 -23.24 22.29 37.52
N ASN A 149 -23.22 23.39 38.27
CA ASN A 149 -23.75 24.67 37.82
C ASN A 149 -22.73 25.44 36.95
N ALA A 150 -23.04 26.69 36.56
CA ALA A 150 -22.17 27.54 35.73
C ALA A 150 -20.79 27.83 36.36
N GLU A 151 -20.67 27.78 37.68
CA GLU A 151 -19.42 27.92 38.42
C GLU A 151 -18.73 26.58 38.68
N GLY A 152 -19.20 25.48 38.07
CA GLY A 152 -18.67 24.14 38.24
C GLY A 152 -19.03 23.48 39.56
N LEU A 153 -19.88 24.10 40.38
CA LEU A 153 -20.23 23.63 41.72
C LEU A 153 -21.23 22.48 41.66
N TYR A 154 -20.96 21.41 42.40
CA TYR A 154 -21.90 20.34 42.71
C TYR A 154 -22.11 20.20 44.23
N ARG A 155 -23.26 19.65 44.62
CA ARG A 155 -23.57 19.38 46.03
C ARG A 155 -24.53 18.20 46.17
N PHE A 156 -24.22 17.32 47.11
CA PHE A 156 -25.06 16.22 47.56
C PHE A 156 -25.49 16.42 49.02
N GLU A 157 -26.68 15.95 49.32
CA GLU A 157 -27.19 15.77 50.69
C GLU A 157 -27.36 14.26 50.93
N ASP A 158 -27.43 13.86 52.20
CA ASP A 158 -27.63 12.46 52.61
C ASP A 158 -26.57 11.47 52.12
N ILE A 159 -25.31 11.90 52.03
CA ILE A 159 -24.19 11.04 51.64
C ILE A 159 -23.76 10.11 52.78
N SER A 160 -23.31 8.89 52.45
CA SER A 160 -22.72 7.92 53.38
C SER A 160 -21.27 8.25 53.73
N GLU A 161 -20.68 7.55 54.71
CA GLU A 161 -19.28 7.75 55.10
C GLU A 161 -18.29 7.36 54.00
N GLN A 162 -18.63 6.37 53.18
CA GLN A 162 -17.88 5.94 52.01
C GLN A 162 -18.74 6.17 50.77
N VAL A 163 -18.16 6.76 49.73
CA VAL A 163 -18.85 7.06 48.48
C VAL A 163 -17.90 6.91 47.30
N LEU A 164 -18.38 6.33 46.20
CA LEU A 164 -17.71 6.40 44.90
C LEU A 164 -18.36 7.50 44.07
N LEU A 165 -17.60 8.52 43.73
CA LEU A 165 -18.04 9.57 42.81
C LEU A 165 -17.62 9.25 41.38
N THR A 166 -18.56 9.39 40.45
CA THR A 166 -18.33 9.28 39.01
C THR A 166 -18.64 10.63 38.36
N PHE A 167 -17.67 11.20 37.64
CA PHE A 167 -17.81 12.47 36.93
C PHE A 167 -17.82 12.21 35.43
N THR A 168 -18.92 12.56 34.76
CA THR A 168 -19.11 12.33 33.32
C THR A 168 -19.45 13.62 32.58
N SER A 169 -18.70 13.92 31.53
CA SER A 169 -18.96 15.05 30.62
C SER A 169 -18.59 14.67 29.17
N PRO A 170 -19.29 15.18 28.12
CA PRO A 170 -19.20 14.64 26.76
C PRO A 170 -17.80 14.62 26.10
N ASP A 171 -16.94 15.59 26.43
CA ASP A 171 -15.60 15.83 25.87
C ASP A 171 -14.45 15.46 26.83
N TYR A 172 -14.78 14.91 27.99
CA TYR A 172 -13.84 14.73 29.09
C TYR A 172 -13.74 13.27 29.53
N THR A 173 -12.56 12.91 30.03
CA THR A 173 -12.30 11.61 30.64
C THR A 173 -13.25 11.41 31.82
N VAL A 174 -13.89 10.24 31.88
CA VAL A 174 -14.67 9.86 33.06
C VAL A 174 -13.72 9.66 34.23
N VAL A 175 -13.98 10.35 35.34
CA VAL A 175 -13.19 10.23 36.58
C VAL A 175 -14.03 9.53 37.63
N GLU A 176 -13.48 8.43 38.18
CA GLU A 176 -14.07 7.69 39.30
C GLU A 176 -13.17 7.84 40.53
N GLN A 177 -13.72 8.26 41.67
CA GLN A 177 -12.97 8.51 42.89
C GLN A 177 -13.73 8.04 44.12
N GLU A 178 -13.12 7.12 44.86
CA GLU A 178 -13.61 6.65 46.15
C GLU A 178 -13.15 7.61 47.26
N LEU A 179 -14.12 8.09 48.04
CA LEU A 179 -13.90 9.04 49.12
C LEU A 179 -14.44 8.47 50.43
N GLU A 180 -13.74 8.78 51.52
CA GLU A 180 -14.13 8.42 52.87
C GLU A 180 -14.09 9.66 53.76
N GLN A 181 -15.14 9.87 54.58
CA GLN A 181 -15.22 10.95 55.58
C GLN A 181 -14.90 12.35 55.02
N THR A 182 -15.31 12.61 53.78
CA THR A 182 -14.96 13.83 53.04
C THR A 182 -16.16 14.78 52.92
N ARG A 183 -15.93 16.09 53.12
CA ARG A 183 -16.97 17.15 53.03
C ARG A 183 -16.82 18.06 51.82
N GLN A 184 -15.60 18.19 51.32
CA GLN A 184 -15.27 18.98 50.14
C GLN A 184 -14.30 18.21 49.25
N HIS A 185 -14.59 18.15 47.95
CA HIS A 185 -13.73 17.46 47.00
C HIS A 185 -13.80 18.13 45.62
N ASP A 186 -12.69 18.70 45.17
CA ASP A 186 -12.61 19.36 43.87
C ASP A 186 -11.98 18.41 42.84
N VAL A 187 -12.49 18.42 41.61
CA VAL A 187 -12.03 17.53 40.53
C VAL A 187 -11.66 18.34 39.30
N ARG A 188 -10.55 17.94 38.68
CA ARG A 188 -10.11 18.46 37.38
C ARG A 188 -10.32 17.38 36.33
N LEU A 189 -11.12 17.67 35.32
CA LEU A 189 -11.37 16.74 34.21
C LEU A 189 -10.48 17.09 33.03
N ARG A 190 -9.83 16.08 32.46
CA ARG A 190 -9.02 16.22 31.24
C ARG A 190 -9.85 15.88 30.02
N ARG A 191 -9.69 16.65 28.95
CA ARG A 191 -10.24 16.29 27.63
C ARG A 191 -9.57 15.04 27.08
N ASP A 192 -10.36 14.12 26.55
CA ASP A 192 -9.90 12.87 25.93
C ASP A 192 -10.54 12.62 24.57
N VAL A 193 -11.15 13.66 24.00
CA VAL A 193 -11.82 13.57 22.72
C VAL A 193 -11.07 14.38 21.67
N LEU A 194 -10.67 13.69 20.61
CA LEU A 194 -10.13 14.30 19.40
C LEU A 194 -11.23 14.41 18.35
N THR A 195 -11.26 15.53 17.65
CA THR A 195 -12.18 15.77 16.52
C THR A 195 -11.38 16.13 15.27
N GLY A 196 -12.04 16.21 14.13
CA GLY A 196 -11.42 16.66 12.88
C GLY A 196 -12.29 16.38 11.68
N GLN A 197 -11.89 16.95 10.54
CA GLN A 197 -12.51 16.70 9.25
C GLN A 197 -11.51 16.08 8.27
N VAL A 198 -11.95 15.09 7.52
CA VAL A 198 -11.18 14.42 6.47
C VAL A 198 -11.74 14.83 5.11
N THR A 199 -10.88 15.34 4.22
CA THR A 199 -11.25 15.82 2.89
C THR A 199 -10.36 15.23 1.81
N ASP A 200 -10.87 15.14 0.59
CA ASP A 200 -10.10 14.77 -0.59
C ASP A 200 -9.21 15.95 -1.04
N GLN A 201 -7.92 15.69 -1.32
CA GLN A 201 -6.92 16.71 -1.64
C GLN A 201 -7.28 17.56 -2.87
N TYR A 202 -7.99 17.00 -3.85
CA TYR A 202 -8.15 17.63 -5.16
C TYR A 202 -9.53 18.25 -5.37
N SER A 203 -10.58 17.52 -5.03
CA SER A 203 -11.96 18.00 -5.04
C SER A 203 -12.28 18.91 -3.86
N GLY A 204 -11.57 18.74 -2.73
CA GLY A 204 -11.89 19.40 -1.47
C GLY A 204 -13.17 18.89 -0.81
N GLU A 205 -13.79 17.84 -1.35
CA GLU A 205 -15.03 17.27 -0.83
C GLU A 205 -14.76 16.43 0.44
N PRO A 206 -15.72 16.38 1.38
CA PRO A 206 -15.57 15.58 2.59
C PRO A 206 -15.56 14.07 2.32
N LEU A 207 -14.71 13.34 3.04
CA LEU A 207 -14.57 11.89 2.90
C LEU A 207 -15.29 11.15 4.02
N ALA A 208 -16.41 10.51 3.68
CA ALA A 208 -17.19 9.68 4.59
C ALA A 208 -16.64 8.24 4.67
N GLY A 209 -16.66 7.64 5.85
CA GLY A 209 -16.21 6.27 6.09
C GLY A 209 -14.70 6.07 6.17
N ALA A 210 -13.89 7.13 6.24
CA ALA A 210 -12.48 7.03 6.55
C ALA A 210 -12.29 6.54 8.00
N GLU A 211 -11.41 5.58 8.20
CA GLU A 211 -11.07 5.04 9.51
C GLU A 211 -9.98 5.90 10.15
N VAL A 212 -10.22 6.34 11.39
CA VAL A 212 -9.32 7.18 12.17
C VAL A 212 -8.87 6.38 13.39
N ALA A 213 -7.56 6.20 13.56
CA ALA A 213 -7.00 5.34 14.58
C ALA A 213 -5.90 6.02 15.41
N ILE A 214 -5.89 5.73 16.72
CA ILE A 214 -4.78 6.01 17.65
C ILE A 214 -4.57 4.75 18.50
N GLY A 215 -3.48 4.03 18.27
CA GLY A 215 -3.24 2.74 18.93
C GLY A 215 -4.37 1.75 18.66
N SER A 216 -5.16 1.39 19.67
CA SER A 216 -6.33 0.50 19.53
C SER A 216 -7.67 1.23 19.45
N LEU A 217 -7.68 2.57 19.59
CA LEU A 217 -8.88 3.38 19.51
C LEU A 217 -9.17 3.67 18.04
N THR A 218 -10.43 3.48 17.63
CA THR A 218 -10.86 3.77 16.25
C THR A 218 -12.16 4.55 16.21
N ALA A 219 -12.34 5.36 15.15
CA ALA A 219 -13.56 6.05 14.78
C ALA A 219 -13.70 6.05 13.25
N THR A 220 -14.88 6.38 12.73
CA THR A 220 -15.11 6.56 11.30
C THR A 220 -15.68 7.94 11.03
N THR A 221 -15.33 8.53 9.89
CA THR A 221 -15.90 9.81 9.47
C THR A 221 -17.34 9.68 9.01
N ASP A 222 -18.16 10.69 9.30
CA ASP A 222 -19.56 10.77 8.85
C ASP A 222 -19.71 11.32 7.41
N GLU A 223 -20.94 11.53 6.94
CA GLU A 223 -21.24 12.06 5.60
C GLU A 223 -20.64 13.46 5.33
N THR A 224 -20.26 14.19 6.38
CA THR A 224 -19.60 15.49 6.29
C THR A 224 -18.08 15.40 6.42
N GLY A 225 -17.53 14.18 6.46
CA GLY A 225 -16.10 13.92 6.64
C GLY A 225 -15.64 14.14 8.08
N THR A 226 -16.55 14.39 9.02
CA THR A 226 -16.21 14.72 10.40
C THR A 226 -16.06 13.45 11.23
N TYR A 227 -15.07 13.40 12.13
CA TYR A 227 -14.90 12.32 13.10
C TYR A 227 -14.83 12.83 14.54
N ARG A 228 -15.08 11.90 15.47
CA ARG A 228 -14.93 12.12 16.91
C ARG A 228 -14.40 10.85 17.58
N LEU A 229 -13.16 10.89 18.03
CA LEU A 229 -12.45 9.78 18.66
C LEU A 229 -12.33 10.02 20.17
N LYS A 230 -12.91 9.14 20.99
CA LYS A 230 -12.94 9.25 22.46
C LYS A 230 -11.90 8.38 23.14
N GLY A 231 -11.50 8.76 24.36
CA GLY A 231 -10.58 7.98 25.20
C GLY A 231 -9.10 8.14 24.84
N VAL A 232 -8.74 9.19 24.12
CA VAL A 232 -7.37 9.43 23.66
C VAL A 232 -6.44 9.59 24.88
N PRO A 233 -5.37 8.78 24.99
CA PRO A 233 -4.44 8.82 26.13
C PRO A 233 -3.68 10.16 26.26
N GLU A 234 -3.03 10.35 27.41
CA GLU A 234 -2.13 11.49 27.64
C GLU A 234 -0.78 11.32 26.94
N GLY A 235 -0.15 12.45 26.63
CA GLY A 235 1.16 12.52 25.98
C GLY A 235 1.07 12.46 24.45
N GLU A 236 2.24 12.42 23.82
CA GLU A 236 2.37 12.37 22.36
C GLU A 236 1.68 11.13 21.77
N GLN A 237 0.73 11.35 20.89
CA GLN A 237 -0.01 10.33 20.16
C GLN A 237 0.32 10.40 18.67
N ALA A 238 0.22 9.26 17.99
CA ALA A 238 0.22 9.20 16.53
C ALA A 238 -1.19 8.85 16.06
N ILE A 239 -1.76 9.68 15.19
CA ILE A 239 -3.01 9.41 14.49
C ILE A 239 -2.70 8.84 13.11
N THR A 240 -3.43 7.79 12.74
CA THR A 240 -3.46 7.25 11.38
C THR A 240 -4.87 7.39 10.83
N ILE A 241 -5.01 7.88 9.60
CA ILE A 241 -6.29 8.03 8.92
C ILE A 241 -6.20 7.33 7.56
N GLU A 242 -7.09 6.37 7.33
CA GLU A 242 -7.12 5.55 6.11
C GLU A 242 -8.50 5.60 5.47
N ALA A 243 -8.55 5.64 4.14
CA ALA A 243 -9.77 5.52 3.36
C ALA A 243 -9.52 4.67 2.12
N THR A 244 -10.49 3.85 1.71
CA THR A 244 -10.35 3.02 0.50
C THR A 244 -10.12 3.91 -0.72
N GLY A 245 -9.01 3.69 -1.43
CA GLY A 245 -8.63 4.47 -2.61
C GLY A 245 -7.68 5.64 -2.33
N TYR A 246 -7.24 5.82 -1.08
CA TYR A 246 -6.43 6.94 -0.64
C TYR A 246 -5.19 6.48 0.11
N ALA A 247 -4.12 7.28 -0.02
CA ALA A 247 -2.91 7.12 0.77
C ALA A 247 -3.21 7.39 2.25
N ALA A 248 -2.64 6.56 3.14
CA ALA A 248 -2.77 6.74 4.58
C ALA A 248 -2.13 8.07 5.03
N PHE A 249 -2.82 8.77 5.93
CA PHE A 249 -2.31 9.97 6.59
C PHE A 249 -1.83 9.61 7.99
N GLU A 250 -0.59 10.00 8.32
CA GLU A 250 -0.03 9.83 9.66
C GLU A 250 0.48 11.17 10.20
N GLN A 251 0.14 11.47 11.45
CA GLN A 251 0.61 12.67 12.14
C GLN A 251 0.83 12.40 13.63
N SER A 252 1.90 12.94 14.20
CA SER A 252 2.08 13.01 15.65
C SER A 252 1.52 14.31 16.22
N PHE A 253 0.85 14.24 17.37
CA PHE A 253 0.30 15.41 18.07
C PHE A 253 0.27 15.16 19.58
N ASP A 254 0.16 16.24 20.37
CA ASP A 254 -0.15 16.17 21.80
C ASP A 254 -1.55 16.75 22.04
N LEU A 255 -2.43 15.96 22.67
CA LEU A 255 -3.81 16.36 22.97
C LEU A 255 -3.87 17.53 23.98
N LEU A 256 -2.78 17.85 24.67
CA LEU A 256 -2.69 19.06 25.50
C LEU A 256 -2.69 20.35 24.65
N GLU A 257 -2.18 20.28 23.42
CA GLU A 257 -2.06 21.43 22.53
C GLU A 257 -3.14 21.44 21.44
N THR A 258 -3.58 20.26 21.00
CA THR A 258 -4.44 20.10 19.81
C THR A 258 -5.62 19.17 20.11
N TYR A 259 -6.85 19.71 20.02
CA TYR A 259 -8.10 18.94 20.16
C TYR A 259 -8.80 18.66 18.84
N ALA A 260 -8.25 19.17 17.73
CA ALA A 260 -8.75 18.98 16.39
C ALA A 260 -7.61 18.73 15.39
N VAL A 261 -7.68 17.65 14.64
CA VAL A 261 -6.73 17.33 13.56
C VAL A 261 -7.52 17.13 12.28
N ASP A 262 -7.44 18.11 11.38
CA ASP A 262 -8.00 17.95 10.04
C ASP A 262 -6.99 17.21 9.15
N ALA A 263 -7.50 16.35 8.27
CA ALA A 263 -6.69 15.59 7.34
C ALA A 263 -7.16 15.79 5.91
N VAL A 264 -6.19 15.85 5.01
CA VAL A 264 -6.41 15.95 3.58
C VAL A 264 -5.80 14.71 2.96
N LEU A 265 -6.62 13.79 2.46
CA LEU A 265 -6.16 12.53 1.89
C LEU A 265 -5.99 12.66 0.38
N ARG A 266 -4.91 12.08 -0.13
CA ARG A 266 -4.62 12.00 -1.55
C ARG A 266 -5.13 10.68 -2.12
N PRO A 267 -5.97 10.68 -3.18
CA PRO A 267 -6.23 9.48 -3.96
C PRO A 267 -4.91 8.90 -4.50
N ASP A 268 -4.65 7.64 -4.20
CA ASP A 268 -3.49 6.90 -4.70
C ASP A 268 -3.91 5.62 -5.44
N VAL A 269 -5.20 5.49 -5.74
CA VAL A 269 -5.74 4.41 -6.56
C VAL A 269 -6.36 5.00 -7.83
N LEU A 270 -5.90 4.49 -8.97
CA LEU A 270 -6.45 4.79 -10.29
C LEU A 270 -7.32 3.62 -10.76
N SER A 271 -8.61 3.88 -11.01
CA SER A 271 -9.50 2.93 -11.69
C SER A 271 -9.95 3.48 -13.04
N ALA A 272 -9.66 2.75 -14.12
CA ALA A 272 -10.02 3.17 -15.47
C ALA A 272 -10.32 1.99 -16.39
N VAL A 273 -10.77 2.31 -17.60
CA VAL A 273 -10.95 1.36 -18.70
C VAL A 273 -10.05 1.73 -19.88
N LEU A 274 -9.38 0.74 -20.45
CA LEU A 274 -8.62 0.87 -21.69
C LEU A 274 -9.54 0.55 -22.87
N VAL A 275 -9.55 1.43 -23.87
CA VAL A 275 -10.32 1.24 -25.10
C VAL A 275 -9.46 1.52 -26.33
N ASP A 276 -9.77 0.85 -27.42
CA ASP A 276 -9.19 1.11 -28.73
C ASP A 276 -9.72 2.46 -29.22
N GLY A 277 -8.81 3.37 -29.59
CA GLY A 277 -9.15 4.74 -29.98
C GLY A 277 -9.89 4.85 -31.32
N GLU A 278 -9.85 3.83 -32.17
CA GLU A 278 -10.52 3.84 -33.47
C GLU A 278 -11.92 3.22 -33.39
N THR A 279 -12.07 2.15 -32.60
CA THR A 279 -13.29 1.33 -32.52
C THR A 279 -14.10 1.56 -31.24
N GLY A 280 -13.47 2.03 -30.17
CA GLY A 280 -14.05 2.15 -28.83
C GLY A 280 -14.21 0.83 -28.08
N GLU A 281 -13.75 -0.29 -28.63
CA GLU A 281 -13.82 -1.60 -27.99
C GLU A 281 -12.80 -1.72 -26.84
N PRO A 282 -13.08 -2.50 -25.79
CA PRO A 282 -12.15 -2.67 -24.69
C PRO A 282 -10.82 -3.34 -25.10
N VAL A 283 -9.71 -2.88 -24.52
CA VAL A 283 -8.37 -3.43 -24.80
C VAL A 283 -7.93 -4.37 -23.67
N PRO A 284 -7.77 -5.68 -23.93
CA PRO A 284 -7.25 -6.65 -22.96
C PRO A 284 -5.72 -6.69 -22.93
N HIS A 285 -5.17 -7.50 -22.00
CA HIS A 285 -3.74 -7.89 -21.99
C HIS A 285 -2.73 -6.75 -21.90
N ALA A 286 -3.11 -5.64 -21.27
CA ALA A 286 -2.23 -4.52 -21.03
C ALA A 286 -1.46 -4.65 -19.71
N THR A 287 -0.32 -3.97 -19.66
CA THR A 287 0.43 -3.65 -18.45
C THR A 287 0.36 -2.15 -18.22
N ILE A 288 -0.16 -1.74 -17.06
CA ILE A 288 -0.27 -0.34 -16.67
C ILE A 288 0.76 -0.07 -15.59
N ILE A 289 1.56 0.97 -15.77
CA ILE A 289 2.75 1.25 -14.97
C ILE A 289 2.72 2.71 -14.53
N ALA A 290 3.05 3.00 -13.27
CA ALA A 290 3.37 4.36 -12.82
C ALA A 290 4.86 4.49 -12.52
N THR A 291 5.50 5.54 -13.03
CA THR A 291 6.95 5.80 -12.90
C THR A 291 7.20 7.24 -12.45
N GLU A 292 8.31 7.50 -11.75
CA GLU A 292 8.67 8.88 -11.34
C GLU A 292 9.11 9.73 -12.55
N THR A 293 9.80 9.12 -13.50
CA THR A 293 10.21 9.73 -14.78
C THR A 293 9.79 8.81 -15.93
N GLN A 294 9.75 9.30 -17.18
CA GLN A 294 9.36 8.46 -18.32
C GLN A 294 10.29 7.24 -18.52
N THR A 295 11.53 7.33 -18.04
CA THR A 295 12.57 6.31 -18.24
C THR A 295 13.04 5.66 -16.94
N SER A 296 12.34 5.86 -15.81
CA SER A 296 12.64 5.13 -14.57
C SER A 296 11.85 3.83 -14.50
N THR A 297 12.22 2.94 -13.58
CA THR A 297 11.42 1.76 -13.26
C THR A 297 10.11 2.13 -12.56
N ALA A 298 9.17 1.20 -12.56
CA ALA A 298 7.86 1.30 -11.94
C ALA A 298 7.95 1.55 -10.43
N VAL A 299 7.16 2.49 -9.95
CA VAL A 299 6.78 2.61 -8.54
C VAL A 299 5.70 1.56 -8.22
N THR A 300 4.74 1.42 -9.15
CA THR A 300 3.65 0.45 -9.08
C THR A 300 3.24 0.03 -10.49
N SER A 301 2.75 -1.18 -10.65
CA SER A 301 2.20 -1.67 -11.91
C SER A 301 1.11 -2.70 -11.69
N VAL A 302 0.23 -2.84 -12.69
CA VAL A 302 -0.81 -3.86 -12.73
C VAL A 302 -0.91 -4.42 -14.14
N ARG A 303 -1.18 -5.73 -14.23
CA ARG A 303 -1.33 -6.45 -15.49
C ARG A 303 -2.74 -7.05 -15.58
N ILE A 304 -3.38 -6.91 -16.75
CA ILE A 304 -4.81 -7.23 -16.93
C ILE A 304 -5.10 -8.41 -17.88
N ASP A 305 -4.27 -9.46 -17.87
CA ASP A 305 -4.37 -10.56 -18.86
C ASP A 305 -5.73 -11.28 -18.91
N LYS A 306 -6.47 -11.31 -17.79
CA LYS A 306 -7.75 -12.03 -17.69
C LYS A 306 -8.96 -11.11 -17.73
N GLN A 307 -8.75 -9.79 -17.73
CA GLN A 307 -9.79 -8.78 -17.73
C GLN A 307 -10.02 -8.30 -19.15
N ILE A 308 -10.86 -9.05 -19.88
CA ILE A 308 -11.15 -8.77 -21.29
C ILE A 308 -11.99 -7.51 -21.52
N ASP A 309 -12.51 -6.92 -20.44
CA ASP A 309 -13.32 -5.70 -20.46
C ASP A 309 -12.47 -4.42 -20.34
N GLY A 310 -11.13 -4.55 -20.39
CA GLY A 310 -10.17 -3.45 -20.37
C GLY A 310 -10.10 -2.68 -19.04
N ARG A 311 -10.81 -3.13 -18.00
CA ARG A 311 -10.83 -2.45 -16.70
C ARG A 311 -9.60 -2.81 -15.88
N PHE A 312 -9.03 -1.82 -15.21
CA PHE A 312 -7.94 -2.02 -14.27
C PHE A 312 -8.09 -1.13 -13.04
N THR A 313 -7.44 -1.56 -11.96
CA THR A 313 -7.19 -0.76 -10.76
C THR A 313 -5.70 -0.79 -10.49
N LEU A 314 -5.08 0.38 -10.37
CA LEU A 314 -3.67 0.55 -10.04
C LEU A 314 -3.56 1.25 -8.69
N ASP A 315 -3.08 0.52 -7.69
CA ASP A 315 -2.90 1.01 -6.33
C ASP A 315 -1.51 1.64 -6.13
N ASN A 316 -1.35 2.46 -5.09
CA ASN A 316 -0.09 3.12 -4.70
C ASN A 316 0.47 4.04 -5.79
N MET A 317 -0.40 4.76 -6.50
CA MET A 317 -0.03 5.78 -7.46
C MET A 317 0.86 6.85 -6.79
N PRO A 318 2.02 7.19 -7.37
CA PRO A 318 2.82 8.31 -6.91
C PRO A 318 2.05 9.63 -7.11
N GLU A 319 2.40 10.66 -6.34
CA GLU A 319 1.76 11.99 -6.42
C GLU A 319 2.06 12.68 -7.76
N ASP A 320 3.31 12.56 -8.21
CA ASP A 320 3.81 13.09 -9.48
C ASP A 320 4.45 11.95 -10.30
N GLY A 321 4.65 12.19 -11.59
CA GLY A 321 5.35 11.26 -12.48
C GLY A 321 4.55 10.95 -13.74
N TYR A 322 4.62 9.70 -14.20
CA TYR A 322 4.03 9.27 -15.46
C TYR A 322 3.26 7.97 -15.31
N LEU A 323 2.08 7.90 -15.92
CA LEU A 323 1.35 6.68 -16.19
C LEU A 323 1.69 6.19 -17.60
N GLN A 324 2.08 4.93 -17.72
CA GLN A 324 2.39 4.28 -19.00
C GLN A 324 1.51 3.05 -19.19
N VAL A 325 1.06 2.83 -20.43
CA VAL A 325 0.25 1.65 -20.81
C VAL A 325 0.92 0.92 -21.96
N LEU A 326 1.22 -0.36 -21.74
CA LEU A 326 1.77 -1.28 -22.71
C LEU A 326 0.70 -2.33 -23.06
N ALA A 327 0.16 -2.28 -24.27
CA ALA A 327 -0.77 -3.29 -24.77
C ALA A 327 -0.30 -3.81 -26.14
N PRO A 328 -0.06 -5.13 -26.30
CA PRO A 328 0.33 -5.69 -27.59
C PRO A 328 -0.66 -5.34 -28.71
N GLY A 329 -0.15 -4.81 -29.83
CA GLY A 329 -0.95 -4.27 -30.94
C GLY A 329 -1.29 -2.78 -30.84
N TYR A 330 -0.80 -2.09 -29.79
CA TYR A 330 -1.01 -0.66 -29.57
C TYR A 330 0.30 0.06 -29.30
N ARG A 331 0.33 1.36 -29.60
CA ARG A 331 1.46 2.24 -29.26
C ARG A 331 1.51 2.41 -27.74
N LYS A 332 2.72 2.46 -27.17
CA LYS A 332 2.90 2.85 -25.77
C LYS A 332 2.23 4.20 -25.53
N ALA A 333 1.28 4.23 -24.61
CA ALA A 333 0.64 5.47 -24.16
C ALA A 333 1.36 5.97 -22.91
N VAL A 334 1.63 7.27 -22.84
CA VAL A 334 2.31 7.93 -21.72
C VAL A 334 1.53 9.18 -21.35
N PHE A 335 1.19 9.31 -20.07
CA PHE A 335 0.46 10.43 -19.52
C PHE A 335 1.21 10.96 -18.31
N GLU A 336 1.34 12.28 -18.19
CA GLU A 336 1.79 12.87 -16.93
C GLU A 336 0.70 12.68 -15.87
N ILE A 337 1.11 12.28 -14.67
CA ILE A 337 0.20 12.15 -13.53
C ILE A 337 -0.15 13.57 -13.10
N GLN A 338 -1.40 13.96 -13.32
CA GLN A 338 -1.92 15.26 -12.92
C GLN A 338 -2.81 15.11 -11.70
N ALA A 339 -2.41 15.77 -10.61
CA ALA A 339 -3.19 15.98 -9.41
C ALA A 339 -4.67 16.29 -9.72
N GLY A 340 -5.59 15.45 -9.25
CA GLY A 340 -7.04 15.64 -9.42
C GLY A 340 -7.61 15.32 -10.81
N SER A 341 -6.78 14.90 -11.77
CA SER A 341 -7.19 14.56 -13.13
C SER A 341 -6.78 13.12 -13.47
N ILE A 342 -7.48 12.17 -12.86
CA ILE A 342 -7.27 10.74 -13.08
C ILE A 342 -8.24 10.29 -14.20
N PRO A 343 -7.77 9.95 -15.41
CA PRO A 343 -8.66 9.60 -16.51
C PRO A 343 -9.42 8.32 -16.19
N SER A 344 -10.76 8.35 -16.27
CA SER A 344 -11.59 7.16 -16.08
C SER A 344 -11.60 6.23 -17.31
N GLN A 345 -11.10 6.72 -18.45
CA GLN A 345 -10.98 6.01 -19.71
C GLN A 345 -9.70 6.46 -20.41
N ILE A 346 -8.94 5.50 -20.96
CA ILE A 346 -7.71 5.74 -21.69
C ILE A 346 -7.87 5.14 -23.09
N GLU A 347 -7.71 5.97 -24.11
CA GLU A 347 -7.77 5.56 -25.52
C GLU A 347 -6.37 5.18 -26.00
N LEU A 348 -6.24 3.98 -26.55
CA LEU A 348 -4.99 3.44 -27.09
C LEU A 348 -5.01 3.49 -28.61
N VAL A 349 -3.87 3.84 -29.20
CA VAL A 349 -3.72 3.95 -30.66
C VAL A 349 -3.18 2.63 -31.20
N PRO A 350 -3.89 1.95 -32.14
CA PRO A 350 -3.37 0.75 -32.79
C PRO A 350 -1.99 0.97 -33.41
N PHE A 351 -1.13 -0.03 -33.31
CA PHE A 351 0.24 0.07 -33.79
C PHE A 351 0.79 -1.30 -34.22
N GLU A 352 1.42 -1.31 -35.40
CA GLU A 352 2.12 -2.45 -35.96
C GLU A 352 3.52 -2.02 -36.37
N ALA A 353 4.54 -2.64 -35.77
CA ALA A 353 5.93 -2.31 -36.09
C ALA A 353 6.33 -2.93 -37.43
N ARG A 354 6.82 -2.11 -38.36
CA ARG A 354 7.38 -2.51 -39.65
C ARG A 354 8.84 -2.06 -39.69
N ALA A 355 9.76 -3.01 -39.51
CA ALA A 355 11.12 -2.71 -39.10
C ALA A 355 12.20 -3.15 -40.09
N LEU A 356 13.32 -2.42 -40.09
CA LEU A 356 14.61 -2.88 -40.59
C LEU A 356 15.49 -3.34 -39.43
N TYR A 357 16.26 -4.41 -39.63
CA TYR A 357 17.30 -4.83 -38.71
C TYR A 357 18.63 -4.11 -38.97
N VAL A 358 19.34 -3.78 -37.89
CA VAL A 358 20.63 -3.12 -37.94
C VAL A 358 21.55 -3.69 -36.86
N LYS A 359 22.69 -4.23 -37.29
CA LYS A 359 23.74 -4.69 -36.38
C LYS A 359 24.52 -3.51 -35.80
N THR A 360 25.10 -3.70 -34.61
CA THR A 360 25.89 -2.67 -33.91
C THR A 360 27.01 -2.08 -34.76
N THR A 361 27.68 -2.91 -35.58
CA THR A 361 28.76 -2.44 -36.46
C THR A 361 28.28 -1.46 -37.52
N THR A 362 27.07 -1.64 -38.05
CA THR A 362 26.42 -0.69 -38.97
C THR A 362 26.19 0.64 -38.28
N VAL A 363 25.66 0.63 -37.05
CA VAL A 363 25.44 1.84 -36.24
C VAL A 363 26.77 2.57 -35.95
N ALA A 364 27.81 1.82 -35.57
CA ALA A 364 29.10 2.39 -35.18
C ALA A 364 29.89 3.00 -36.34
N TYR A 365 29.91 2.34 -37.51
CA TYR A 365 30.91 2.63 -38.54
C TYR A 365 30.33 3.05 -39.89
N PHE A 366 29.01 2.91 -40.11
CA PHE A 366 28.39 3.15 -41.42
C PHE A 366 27.31 4.24 -41.34
N THR A 367 27.68 5.46 -40.97
CA THR A 367 26.77 6.60 -40.80
C THR A 367 25.91 6.89 -42.05
N GLU A 368 26.47 6.80 -43.26
CA GLU A 368 25.69 7.00 -44.50
C GLU A 368 24.59 5.94 -44.69
N ARG A 369 24.84 4.71 -44.22
CA ARG A 369 23.84 3.62 -44.26
C ARG A 369 22.76 3.85 -43.20
N MET A 370 23.12 4.36 -42.02
CA MET A 370 22.15 4.77 -41.00
C MET A 370 21.23 5.89 -41.49
N GLU A 371 21.78 6.94 -42.11
CA GLU A 371 20.95 8.01 -42.70
C GLU A 371 20.04 7.49 -43.81
N LEU A 372 20.53 6.56 -44.66
CA LEU A 372 19.68 5.89 -45.64
C LEU A 372 18.51 5.16 -44.98
N PHE A 373 18.74 4.47 -43.86
CA PHE A 373 17.67 3.76 -43.14
C PHE A 373 16.68 4.73 -42.50
N TRP A 374 17.14 5.82 -41.89
CA TRP A 374 16.24 6.87 -41.38
C TRP A 374 15.36 7.46 -42.49
N ASP A 375 15.96 7.86 -43.60
CA ASP A 375 15.23 8.43 -44.73
C ASP A 375 14.28 7.41 -45.39
N THR A 376 14.63 6.12 -45.37
CA THR A 376 13.76 5.06 -45.89
C THR A 376 12.55 4.88 -44.98
N ILE A 377 12.75 4.85 -43.66
CA ILE A 377 11.66 4.73 -42.69
C ILE A 377 10.67 5.89 -42.86
N GLU A 378 11.15 7.13 -42.96
CA GLU A 378 10.29 8.32 -43.14
C GLU A 378 9.54 8.41 -44.49
N ARG A 379 9.91 7.60 -45.48
CA ARG A 379 9.38 7.71 -46.85
C ARG A 379 8.58 6.49 -47.29
N THR A 380 8.51 5.47 -46.46
CA THR A 380 7.88 4.19 -46.76
C THR A 380 6.95 3.79 -45.62
N GLU A 381 6.27 2.66 -45.77
CA GLU A 381 5.40 2.08 -44.72
C GLU A 381 6.12 1.61 -43.45
N LEU A 382 7.46 1.59 -43.46
CA LEU A 382 8.26 1.31 -42.28
C LEU A 382 8.04 2.37 -41.20
N ASN A 383 8.12 1.95 -39.95
CA ASN A 383 7.96 2.85 -38.80
C ASN A 383 8.85 2.47 -37.61
N ALA A 384 9.69 1.45 -37.78
CA ALA A 384 10.47 0.86 -36.70
C ALA A 384 11.89 0.49 -37.14
N ILE A 385 12.77 0.29 -36.16
CA ILE A 385 14.13 -0.21 -36.35
C ILE A 385 14.49 -1.18 -35.23
N VAL A 386 15.12 -2.30 -35.59
CA VAL A 386 15.71 -3.25 -34.65
C VAL A 386 17.21 -3.03 -34.62
N ILE A 387 17.76 -2.76 -33.44
CA ILE A 387 19.19 -2.48 -33.24
C ILE A 387 19.75 -3.50 -32.25
N ASP A 388 20.80 -4.21 -32.65
CA ASP A 388 21.53 -5.06 -31.70
C ASP A 388 22.21 -4.23 -30.61
N LEU A 389 22.21 -4.72 -29.37
CA LEU A 389 23.00 -4.11 -28.28
C LEU A 389 24.41 -4.68 -28.15
N LYS A 390 24.61 -5.90 -28.64
CA LYS A 390 25.88 -6.63 -28.60
C LYS A 390 26.43 -6.81 -30.00
N SER A 391 27.75 -6.78 -30.13
CA SER A 391 28.44 -7.07 -31.38
C SER A 391 28.14 -8.48 -31.88
N ASP A 392 27.73 -8.56 -33.14
CA ASP A 392 27.60 -9.78 -33.94
C ASP A 392 28.85 -10.02 -34.81
N ASN A 393 29.85 -9.14 -34.74
CA ASN A 393 31.07 -9.25 -35.50
C ASN A 393 31.99 -10.30 -34.88
N LEU A 394 32.41 -11.27 -35.70
CA LEU A 394 33.24 -12.42 -35.29
C LEU A 394 34.52 -12.03 -34.53
N ALA A 395 35.06 -10.83 -34.76
CA ALA A 395 36.27 -10.36 -34.07
C ALA A 395 36.03 -9.94 -32.60
N ASP A 396 34.80 -9.62 -32.22
CA ASP A 396 34.45 -9.09 -30.89
C ASP A 396 33.02 -9.47 -30.44
N LEU A 397 32.57 -10.68 -30.77
CA LEU A 397 31.24 -11.20 -30.44
C LEU A 397 30.88 -11.00 -28.96
N GLY A 398 29.75 -10.34 -28.71
CA GLY A 398 29.26 -10.02 -27.37
C GLY A 398 29.68 -8.66 -26.84
N LEU A 399 30.65 -7.97 -27.48
CA LEU A 399 31.10 -6.65 -27.03
C LEU A 399 29.97 -5.62 -27.14
N ILE A 400 29.75 -4.86 -26.07
CA ILE A 400 28.76 -3.77 -26.05
C ILE A 400 29.43 -2.48 -26.51
N TYR A 401 28.87 -1.85 -27.54
CA TYR A 401 29.49 -0.72 -28.25
C TYR A 401 29.17 0.65 -27.64
N TYR A 402 28.57 0.71 -26.46
CA TYR A 402 28.36 1.94 -25.69
C TYR A 402 28.82 1.76 -24.24
N ASP A 403 28.97 2.86 -23.50
CA ASP A 403 29.39 2.83 -22.08
C ASP A 403 28.25 2.35 -21.17
N SER A 404 27.99 1.04 -21.17
CA SER A 404 26.96 0.41 -20.32
C SER A 404 27.31 0.53 -18.84
N GLN A 405 26.36 0.97 -18.04
CA GLN A 405 26.45 1.12 -16.58
C GLN A 405 25.99 -0.13 -15.82
N VAL A 406 25.67 -1.22 -16.51
CA VAL A 406 25.36 -2.50 -15.86
C VAL A 406 26.59 -2.96 -15.04
N PRO A 407 26.44 -3.26 -13.74
CA PRO A 407 27.58 -3.49 -12.84
C PRO A 407 28.57 -4.55 -13.31
N ILE A 408 28.09 -5.70 -13.77
CA ILE A 408 28.97 -6.79 -14.23
C ILE A 408 29.70 -6.44 -15.54
N ILE A 409 29.10 -5.62 -16.41
CA ILE A 409 29.76 -5.17 -17.65
C ILE A 409 30.93 -4.25 -17.32
N GLN A 410 30.73 -3.33 -16.38
CA GLN A 410 31.79 -2.45 -15.86
C GLN A 410 32.89 -3.23 -15.14
N GLU A 411 32.52 -4.24 -14.34
CA GLU A 411 33.48 -5.09 -13.62
C GLU A 411 34.38 -5.86 -14.59
N LEU A 412 33.79 -6.46 -15.63
CA LEU A 412 34.51 -7.29 -16.61
C LEU A 412 35.17 -6.48 -17.72
N GLY A 413 34.79 -5.21 -17.90
CA GLY A 413 35.28 -4.36 -18.99
C GLY A 413 34.82 -4.83 -20.37
N THR A 414 33.59 -5.36 -20.45
CA THR A 414 33.02 -5.94 -21.68
C THR A 414 32.17 -4.95 -22.49
N SER A 415 32.46 -3.65 -22.32
CA SER A 415 31.90 -2.57 -23.11
C SER A 415 32.98 -1.59 -23.59
N ALA A 416 32.68 -0.88 -24.67
CA ALA A 416 33.55 0.16 -25.22
C ALA A 416 32.69 1.35 -25.72
N PRO A 417 33.06 2.61 -25.42
CA PRO A 417 32.30 3.79 -25.83
C PRO A 417 32.52 4.14 -27.31
N ILE A 418 32.07 3.27 -28.21
CA ILE A 418 32.21 3.41 -29.66
C ILE A 418 31.03 4.21 -30.25
N ILE A 419 29.83 3.96 -29.73
CA ILE A 419 28.56 4.56 -30.12
C ILE A 419 28.03 5.39 -28.94
N ASP A 420 27.54 6.60 -29.23
CA ASP A 420 26.62 7.31 -28.33
C ASP A 420 25.20 6.77 -28.56
N MET A 421 24.86 5.67 -27.89
CA MET A 421 23.57 4.99 -28.10
C MET A 421 22.41 5.91 -27.73
N LYS A 422 22.55 6.75 -26.70
CA LYS A 422 21.50 7.68 -26.30
C LYS A 422 21.20 8.69 -27.42
N ALA A 423 22.22 9.23 -28.09
CA ALA A 423 22.03 10.11 -29.24
C ALA A 423 21.34 9.41 -30.43
N VAL A 424 21.64 8.13 -30.68
CA VAL A 424 20.97 7.33 -31.71
C VAL A 424 19.47 7.18 -31.40
N ILE A 425 19.12 6.90 -30.14
CA ILE A 425 17.74 6.78 -29.71
C ILE A 425 17.03 8.13 -29.74
N ASP A 426 17.65 9.20 -29.27
CA ASP A 426 17.05 10.55 -29.32
C ASP A 426 16.74 10.98 -30.76
N GLU A 427 17.63 10.66 -31.71
CA GLU A 427 17.39 10.91 -33.13
C GLU A 427 16.22 10.09 -33.68
N ALA A 428 16.12 8.80 -33.33
CA ALA A 428 14.99 7.96 -33.71
C ALA A 428 13.66 8.51 -33.13
N LYS A 429 13.65 8.92 -31.85
CA LYS A 429 12.46 9.53 -31.21
C LYS A 429 12.07 10.86 -31.86
N ARG A 430 13.03 11.70 -32.21
CA ARG A 430 12.80 12.97 -32.92
C ARG A 430 12.12 12.75 -34.27
N ARG A 431 12.37 11.61 -34.91
CA ARG A 431 11.75 11.18 -36.18
C ARG A 431 10.47 10.37 -35.99
N GLY A 432 10.08 10.06 -34.76
CA GLY A 432 8.89 9.25 -34.46
C GLY A 432 9.05 7.75 -34.70
N ILE A 433 10.29 7.27 -34.83
CA ILE A 433 10.62 5.87 -35.16
C ILE A 433 10.55 5.01 -33.90
N TYR A 434 9.87 3.86 -34.00
CA TYR A 434 9.82 2.85 -32.95
C TYR A 434 11.12 2.06 -32.88
N THR A 435 11.67 1.91 -31.69
CA THR A 435 13.02 1.36 -31.47
C THR A 435 12.96 0.06 -30.69
N ILE A 436 13.57 -0.99 -31.25
CA ILE A 436 13.63 -2.32 -30.67
C ILE A 436 15.11 -2.66 -30.38
N ALA A 437 15.44 -2.92 -29.13
CA ALA A 437 16.78 -3.35 -28.71
C ALA A 437 16.87 -4.87 -28.75
N ARG A 438 17.62 -5.43 -29.69
CA ARG A 438 17.82 -6.88 -29.81
C ARG A 438 19.05 -7.35 -29.04
N ILE A 439 18.87 -8.43 -28.28
CA ILE A 439 19.88 -9.00 -27.39
C ILE A 439 20.00 -10.51 -27.65
N HIS A 440 21.18 -10.94 -28.10
CA HIS A 440 21.54 -12.36 -28.15
C HIS A 440 21.80 -12.87 -26.72
N VAL A 441 21.03 -13.87 -26.28
CA VAL A 441 21.02 -14.30 -24.86
C VAL A 441 22.02 -15.41 -24.57
N PHE A 442 21.91 -16.57 -25.25
CA PHE A 442 22.73 -17.76 -24.95
C PHE A 442 23.83 -18.07 -25.97
N ALA A 443 23.82 -17.43 -27.12
CA ALA A 443 24.83 -17.58 -28.17
C ALA A 443 25.32 -16.21 -28.65
N HIS A 444 26.38 -16.19 -29.46
CA HIS A 444 26.97 -14.95 -30.02
C HIS A 444 27.49 -13.97 -28.95
N ASP A 445 27.85 -14.48 -27.77
CA ASP A 445 28.45 -13.73 -26.67
C ASP A 445 29.71 -14.44 -26.18
N ASN A 446 30.65 -14.61 -27.10
CA ASN A 446 31.95 -15.25 -26.82
C ASN A 446 32.71 -14.46 -25.75
N LEU A 447 32.63 -13.13 -25.77
CA LEU A 447 33.31 -12.29 -24.80
C LEU A 447 32.89 -12.62 -23.37
N LEU A 448 31.59 -12.78 -23.09
CA LEU A 448 31.14 -13.17 -21.75
C LEU A 448 31.54 -14.62 -21.44
N ALA A 449 31.35 -15.55 -22.37
CA ALA A 449 31.70 -16.96 -22.16
C ALA A 449 33.20 -17.17 -21.87
N GLU A 450 34.08 -16.40 -22.52
CA GLU A 450 35.52 -16.46 -22.30
C GLU A 450 35.95 -15.73 -21.03
N THR A 451 35.29 -14.62 -20.68
CA THR A 451 35.64 -13.85 -19.47
C THR A 451 35.10 -14.52 -18.20
N MET A 452 33.96 -15.20 -18.29
CA MET A 452 33.32 -15.98 -17.23
C MET A 452 33.10 -17.44 -17.69
N PRO A 453 34.16 -18.26 -17.85
CA PRO A 453 34.06 -19.63 -18.35
C PRO A 453 33.07 -20.51 -17.59
N GLU A 454 32.90 -20.31 -16.29
CA GLU A 454 31.95 -21.06 -15.46
C GLU A 454 30.47 -20.72 -15.73
N TRP A 455 30.19 -19.66 -16.50
CA TRP A 455 28.84 -19.33 -16.98
C TRP A 455 28.52 -19.97 -18.32
N ALA A 456 29.52 -20.51 -19.01
CA ALA A 456 29.35 -21.16 -20.29
C ALA A 456 28.92 -22.62 -20.17
N ALA A 457 28.34 -23.15 -21.24
CA ALA A 457 28.26 -24.58 -21.46
C ALA A 457 29.69 -25.15 -21.48
N GLN A 458 29.87 -26.33 -20.86
CA GLN A 458 31.19 -26.94 -20.71
C GLN A 458 31.40 -28.07 -21.72
N ASP A 459 32.63 -28.25 -22.18
CA ASP A 459 33.09 -29.36 -23.00
C ASP A 459 33.45 -30.55 -22.09
N ALA A 460 32.77 -31.68 -22.29
CA ALA A 460 32.88 -32.91 -21.53
C ALA A 460 34.26 -33.56 -21.63
N GLU A 461 34.95 -33.34 -22.74
CA GLU A 461 36.28 -33.88 -23.02
C GLU A 461 37.40 -32.92 -22.56
N GLY A 462 37.01 -31.73 -22.08
CA GLY A 462 37.89 -30.60 -21.83
C GLY A 462 38.26 -29.88 -23.13
N CYS A 463 38.67 -28.61 -23.04
CA CYS A 463 39.00 -27.87 -24.26
C CYS A 463 40.25 -28.46 -24.93
N THR A 464 40.11 -28.90 -26.19
CA THR A 464 41.25 -29.34 -27.02
C THR A 464 41.76 -28.18 -27.86
N PRO A 465 43.02 -27.71 -27.64
CA PRO A 465 43.56 -26.61 -28.44
C PRO A 465 43.68 -27.02 -29.91
N GLY A 466 42.97 -26.31 -30.79
CA GLY A 466 43.10 -26.41 -32.25
C GLY A 466 43.75 -25.14 -32.81
N GLU A 467 44.17 -25.15 -34.09
CA GLU A 467 44.85 -24.01 -34.73
C GLU A 467 44.01 -22.71 -34.72
N ASN A 468 42.69 -22.77 -34.46
CA ASN A 468 41.78 -21.63 -34.34
C ASN A 468 40.82 -21.67 -33.12
N ARG A 469 40.94 -22.61 -32.17
CA ARG A 469 40.02 -22.71 -31.03
C ARG A 469 40.67 -22.11 -29.77
N PRO A 470 40.22 -20.94 -29.25
CA PRO A 470 40.73 -20.42 -28.00
C PRO A 470 40.33 -21.34 -26.84
N CYS A 471 41.31 -22.03 -26.26
CA CYS A 471 41.08 -22.81 -25.04
C CYS A 471 41.22 -21.94 -23.81
N ASN A 472 40.09 -21.39 -23.37
CA ASN A 472 39.95 -20.64 -22.15
C ASN A 472 38.86 -21.31 -21.29
N GLY A 473 39.28 -22.05 -20.26
CA GLY A 473 38.40 -22.96 -19.53
C GLY A 473 37.94 -24.15 -20.39
N ASP A 474 37.09 -25.01 -19.83
CA ASP A 474 36.44 -26.10 -20.57
C ASP A 474 35.23 -25.56 -21.34
N VAL A 475 35.28 -24.36 -21.93
CA VAL A 475 34.15 -23.76 -22.66
C VAL A 475 33.81 -24.56 -23.91
N PHE A 476 32.52 -24.81 -24.11
CA PHE A 476 31.98 -25.46 -25.30
C PHE A 476 31.77 -24.44 -26.43
N TYR A 477 32.32 -24.77 -27.61
CA TYR A 477 32.15 -24.00 -28.84
C TYR A 477 31.38 -24.85 -29.86
N ALA A 478 30.36 -24.26 -30.46
CA ALA A 478 29.64 -24.84 -31.58
C ALA A 478 30.30 -24.48 -32.92
N ASP A 479 29.62 -24.79 -34.03
CA ASP A 479 30.03 -24.40 -35.36
C ASP A 479 30.34 -22.88 -35.43
N TRP A 480 31.28 -22.50 -36.31
CA TRP A 480 31.74 -21.11 -36.50
C TRP A 480 32.44 -20.47 -35.29
N ASP A 481 32.99 -21.29 -34.40
CA ASP A 481 33.69 -20.84 -33.19
C ASP A 481 32.80 -19.99 -32.26
N ILE A 482 31.49 -20.25 -32.24
CA ILE A 482 30.53 -19.57 -31.35
C ILE A 482 30.47 -20.28 -30.01
N ALA A 483 30.76 -19.57 -28.93
CA ALA A 483 30.58 -20.08 -27.58
C ALA A 483 29.11 -20.03 -27.15
N TRP A 484 28.70 -21.03 -26.38
CA TRP A 484 27.36 -21.08 -25.79
C TRP A 484 27.42 -20.80 -24.29
N LEU A 485 26.62 -19.84 -23.84
CA LEU A 485 26.34 -19.65 -22.43
C LEU A 485 25.39 -20.74 -21.93
N ASP A 486 25.53 -21.16 -20.67
CA ASP A 486 24.67 -22.20 -20.10
C ASP A 486 23.25 -21.66 -19.88
N PRO A 487 22.22 -22.19 -20.57
CA PRO A 487 20.86 -21.69 -20.43
C PRO A 487 20.26 -21.85 -19.04
N TYR A 488 20.85 -22.67 -18.16
CA TYR A 488 20.41 -22.84 -16.77
C TYR A 488 21.06 -21.84 -15.80
N ASN A 489 22.04 -21.06 -16.25
CA ASN A 489 22.79 -20.16 -15.37
C ASN A 489 22.06 -18.83 -15.16
N ARG A 490 21.62 -18.57 -13.92
CA ARG A 490 20.90 -17.34 -13.55
C ARG A 490 21.72 -16.06 -13.72
N ASN A 491 23.04 -16.13 -13.59
CA ASN A 491 23.85 -14.94 -13.81
C ASN A 491 23.82 -14.48 -15.27
N VAL A 492 23.71 -15.42 -16.22
CA VAL A 492 23.51 -15.12 -17.65
C VAL A 492 22.15 -14.45 -17.87
N TRP A 493 21.13 -14.89 -17.14
CA TRP A 493 19.79 -14.31 -17.23
C TRP A 493 19.79 -12.88 -16.68
N ASP A 494 20.29 -12.71 -15.46
CA ASP A 494 20.33 -11.42 -14.76
C ASP A 494 21.18 -10.39 -15.53
N TYR A 495 22.27 -10.82 -16.15
CA TYR A 495 23.10 -9.97 -17.03
C TYR A 495 22.30 -9.42 -18.22
N ASN A 496 21.60 -10.29 -18.96
CA ASN A 496 20.83 -9.89 -20.13
C ASN A 496 19.59 -9.08 -19.75
N ILE A 497 18.96 -9.39 -18.61
CA ILE A 497 17.83 -8.62 -18.07
C ILE A 497 18.30 -7.21 -17.66
N GLN A 498 19.43 -7.07 -16.96
CA GLN A 498 19.95 -5.75 -16.61
C GLN A 498 20.31 -4.91 -17.84
N LEU A 499 20.87 -5.53 -18.88
CA LEU A 499 21.15 -4.86 -20.15
C LEU A 499 19.86 -4.40 -20.85
N GLY A 500 18.80 -5.21 -20.84
CA GLY A 500 17.49 -4.83 -21.38
C GLY A 500 16.82 -3.71 -20.58
N VAL A 501 16.93 -3.73 -19.24
CA VAL A 501 16.45 -2.63 -18.38
C VAL A 501 17.19 -1.34 -18.71
N GLU A 502 18.52 -1.37 -18.81
CA GLU A 502 19.30 -0.20 -19.21
C GLU A 502 18.86 0.34 -20.58
N ALA A 503 18.61 -0.54 -21.55
CA ALA A 503 18.12 -0.12 -22.86
C ALA A 503 16.72 0.54 -22.81
N ALA A 504 15.80 -0.01 -22.03
CA ALA A 504 14.50 0.60 -21.79
C ALA A 504 14.66 2.02 -21.17
N GLN A 505 15.55 2.16 -20.20
CA GLN A 505 15.85 3.45 -19.55
C GLN A 505 16.58 4.44 -20.47
N MET A 506 17.32 3.98 -21.49
CA MET A 506 17.84 4.86 -22.55
C MET A 506 16.72 5.40 -23.47
N GLY A 507 15.58 4.72 -23.51
CA GLY A 507 14.39 5.11 -24.24
C GLY A 507 13.97 4.14 -25.34
N PHE A 508 14.54 2.93 -25.43
CA PHE A 508 14.00 1.91 -26.35
C PHE A 508 12.53 1.61 -26.03
N ASP A 509 11.72 1.36 -27.06
CA ASP A 509 10.29 1.05 -26.87
C ASP A 509 10.07 -0.44 -26.55
N GLU A 510 10.98 -1.29 -27.00
CA GLU A 510 10.88 -2.73 -26.93
C GLU A 510 12.25 -3.36 -26.75
N ILE A 511 12.32 -4.41 -25.93
CA ILE A 511 13.47 -5.30 -25.80
C ILE A 511 13.12 -6.60 -26.49
N GLN A 512 13.99 -7.06 -27.39
CA GLN A 512 13.82 -8.31 -28.14
C GLN A 512 14.93 -9.29 -27.79
N PHE A 513 14.58 -10.45 -27.25
CA PHE A 513 15.56 -11.50 -27.00
C PHE A 513 15.66 -12.45 -28.20
N ASP A 514 16.88 -12.69 -28.67
CA ASP A 514 17.19 -13.74 -29.63
C ASP A 514 18.14 -14.78 -29.01
N TYR A 515 18.22 -15.95 -29.65
CA TYR A 515 18.95 -17.13 -29.21
C TYR A 515 18.52 -17.56 -27.79
N ILE A 516 17.24 -17.34 -27.44
CA ILE A 516 16.57 -17.90 -26.27
C ILE A 516 16.24 -19.37 -26.49
N ARG A 517 17.28 -20.18 -26.65
CA ARG A 517 17.17 -21.59 -26.98
C ARG A 517 18.34 -22.39 -26.44
N PHE A 518 18.13 -23.69 -26.35
CA PHE A 518 19.24 -24.61 -26.11
C PHE A 518 20.07 -24.84 -27.38
N PRO A 519 21.38 -25.04 -27.25
CA PRO A 519 22.25 -25.45 -28.35
C PRO A 519 21.82 -26.80 -28.92
N ASN A 520 21.72 -26.87 -30.24
CA ASN A 520 21.44 -28.13 -30.96
C ASN A 520 22.17 -28.22 -32.32
N ASP A 521 22.98 -27.22 -32.67
CA ASP A 521 23.53 -27.05 -34.01
C ASP A 521 25.06 -27.21 -34.03
N ALA A 522 25.59 -28.19 -33.29
CA ALA A 522 27.01 -28.47 -33.23
C ALA A 522 27.30 -29.94 -33.56
N ALA A 523 28.34 -30.18 -34.38
CA ALA A 523 28.79 -31.54 -34.69
C ALA A 523 29.14 -32.35 -33.42
N ASP A 524 29.65 -31.68 -32.38
CA ASP A 524 30.12 -32.27 -31.13
C ASP A 524 29.15 -32.02 -29.96
N ILE A 525 27.85 -31.82 -30.23
CA ILE A 525 26.84 -31.54 -29.18
C ILE A 525 26.79 -32.62 -28.09
N GLU A 526 27.24 -33.84 -28.38
CA GLU A 526 27.35 -34.93 -27.41
C GLU A 526 28.42 -34.70 -26.33
N HIS A 527 29.38 -33.81 -26.59
CA HIS A 527 30.39 -33.38 -25.62
C HIS A 527 29.92 -32.20 -24.79
N MET A 528 28.79 -31.58 -25.09
CA MET A 528 28.32 -30.46 -24.29
C MET A 528 27.78 -30.92 -22.93
N ARG A 529 28.12 -30.18 -21.88
CA ARG A 529 27.57 -30.31 -20.53
C ARG A 529 26.97 -28.99 -20.09
N LEU A 530 25.73 -29.07 -19.63
CA LEU A 530 25.00 -27.97 -18.99
C LEU A 530 24.88 -28.26 -17.50
N SER A 531 24.65 -27.22 -16.69
CA SER A 531 24.41 -27.38 -15.25
C SER A 531 23.04 -28.00 -14.94
N GLY A 532 22.10 -27.97 -15.90
CA GLY A 532 20.79 -28.60 -15.81
C GLY A 532 20.57 -29.75 -16.79
N PRO A 533 19.38 -30.40 -16.73
CA PRO A 533 19.07 -31.57 -17.55
C PRO A 533 18.92 -31.22 -19.03
N PHE A 534 19.51 -32.02 -19.92
CA PHE A 534 19.35 -31.89 -21.37
C PHE A 534 18.85 -33.19 -22.00
N ASN A 535 17.61 -33.58 -21.68
CA ASN A 535 16.98 -34.84 -22.14
C ASN A 535 15.69 -34.60 -22.95
N TRP A 536 15.77 -33.75 -23.97
CA TRP A 536 14.61 -33.37 -24.76
C TRP A 536 13.87 -34.52 -25.46
N ARG A 537 14.53 -35.67 -25.67
CA ARG A 537 13.95 -36.83 -26.36
C ARG A 537 12.97 -37.60 -25.48
N GLU A 538 13.25 -37.71 -24.18
CA GLU A 538 12.42 -38.45 -23.23
C GLU A 538 11.54 -37.52 -22.42
N ASP A 539 12.07 -36.36 -22.00
CA ASP A 539 11.39 -35.38 -21.17
C ASP A 539 11.86 -33.95 -21.50
N PRO A 540 11.20 -33.26 -22.45
CA PRO A 540 11.55 -31.89 -22.82
C PRO A 540 10.99 -30.82 -21.87
N GLU A 541 10.12 -31.18 -20.93
CA GLU A 541 9.43 -30.21 -20.07
C GLU A 541 10.39 -29.35 -19.22
N PRO A 542 11.50 -29.88 -18.65
CA PRO A 542 12.48 -29.07 -17.95
C PRO A 542 13.14 -27.99 -18.80
N LEU A 543 13.32 -28.20 -20.11
CA LEU A 543 13.89 -27.19 -21.01
C LEU A 543 12.88 -26.07 -21.24
N TYR A 544 11.61 -26.41 -21.47
CA TYR A 544 10.54 -25.43 -21.62
C TYR A 544 10.40 -24.58 -20.36
N ASN A 545 10.28 -25.22 -19.18
CA ASN A 545 10.13 -24.52 -17.91
C ASN A 545 11.31 -23.57 -17.62
N ASN A 546 12.53 -23.97 -17.99
CA ASN A 546 13.71 -23.12 -17.84
C ASN A 546 13.61 -21.82 -18.65
N ILE A 547 13.22 -21.92 -19.93
CA ILE A 547 13.03 -20.73 -20.77
C ILE A 547 11.85 -19.90 -20.27
N ILE A 548 10.72 -20.53 -19.92
CA ILE A 548 9.55 -19.81 -19.38
C ILE A 548 9.87 -19.00 -18.14
N GLU A 549 10.70 -19.54 -17.24
CA GLU A 549 11.10 -18.81 -16.05
C GLU A 549 11.97 -17.59 -16.37
N LEU A 550 12.93 -17.72 -17.29
CA LEU A 550 13.69 -16.56 -17.82
C LEU A 550 12.73 -15.51 -18.41
N LEU A 551 11.81 -15.93 -19.29
CA LEU A 551 10.89 -15.00 -19.94
C LEU A 551 9.97 -14.30 -18.95
N THR A 552 9.53 -15.00 -17.89
CA THR A 552 8.72 -14.39 -16.82
C THR A 552 9.47 -13.25 -16.13
N LEU A 553 10.73 -13.49 -15.74
CA LEU A 553 11.56 -12.50 -15.06
C LEU A 553 11.90 -11.32 -15.99
N ALA A 554 12.25 -11.60 -17.24
CA ALA A 554 12.56 -10.58 -18.23
C ALA A 554 11.34 -9.70 -18.56
N HIS A 555 10.17 -10.32 -18.72
CA HIS A 555 8.91 -9.62 -19.00
C HIS A 555 8.57 -8.62 -17.90
N GLU A 556 8.59 -9.08 -16.64
CA GLU A 556 8.33 -8.23 -15.49
C GLU A 556 9.31 -7.05 -15.44
N ALA A 557 10.61 -7.31 -15.61
CA ALA A 557 11.64 -6.28 -15.57
C ALA A 557 11.49 -5.24 -16.70
N PHE A 558 11.22 -5.67 -17.93
CA PHE A 558 11.14 -4.78 -19.09
C PHE A 558 9.85 -3.96 -19.10
N ASN A 559 8.70 -4.58 -18.83
CA ASN A 559 7.45 -3.84 -18.73
C ASN A 559 7.51 -2.85 -17.55
N ASN A 560 8.05 -3.24 -16.39
CA ASN A 560 8.26 -2.29 -15.29
C ASN A 560 9.29 -1.20 -15.61
N SER A 561 10.07 -1.33 -16.68
CA SER A 561 10.96 -0.28 -17.18
C SER A 561 10.35 0.51 -18.35
N GLY A 562 9.06 0.31 -18.65
CA GLY A 562 8.33 1.03 -19.69
C GLY A 562 8.57 0.55 -21.12
N ALA A 563 9.09 -0.67 -21.31
CA ALA A 563 9.34 -1.26 -22.63
C ALA A 563 8.55 -2.57 -22.84
N PHE A 564 8.09 -2.79 -24.07
CA PHE A 564 7.56 -4.08 -24.51
C PHE A 564 8.65 -5.15 -24.50
N PHE A 565 8.25 -6.41 -24.39
CA PHE A 565 9.16 -7.55 -24.50
C PHE A 565 8.77 -8.47 -25.65
N SER A 566 9.70 -8.71 -26.56
CA SER A 566 9.53 -9.67 -27.66
C SER A 566 10.63 -10.72 -27.67
N ILE A 567 10.34 -11.83 -28.35
CA ILE A 567 11.29 -12.94 -28.50
C ILE A 567 11.35 -13.44 -29.93
N ASP A 568 12.53 -13.89 -30.32
CA ASP A 568 12.75 -14.58 -31.59
C ASP A 568 12.65 -16.10 -31.39
N ILE A 569 11.87 -16.74 -32.26
CA ILE A 569 11.75 -18.20 -32.32
C ILE A 569 12.03 -18.71 -33.72
N PHE A 570 12.45 -19.97 -33.83
CA PHE A 570 12.62 -20.59 -35.14
C PHE A 570 11.29 -20.66 -35.88
N GLY A 571 11.29 -20.50 -37.21
CA GLY A 571 10.06 -20.53 -38.02
C GLY A 571 9.21 -21.78 -37.77
N TYR A 572 9.84 -22.95 -37.65
CA TYR A 572 9.14 -24.20 -37.32
C TYR A 572 8.58 -24.25 -35.88
N ALA A 573 9.16 -23.51 -34.94
CA ALA A 573 8.63 -23.42 -33.58
C ALA A 573 7.30 -22.66 -33.52
N ALA A 574 6.96 -21.89 -34.56
CA ALA A 574 5.62 -21.32 -34.73
C ALA A 574 4.57 -22.37 -35.14
N TRP A 575 4.99 -23.50 -35.70
CA TRP A 575 4.06 -24.53 -36.19
C TRP A 575 3.78 -25.62 -35.17
N ALA A 576 4.78 -25.92 -34.33
CA ALA A 576 4.70 -26.93 -33.30
C ALA A 576 5.80 -26.72 -32.24
N PRO A 577 5.66 -27.31 -31.03
CA PRO A 577 6.73 -27.39 -30.05
C PRO A 577 8.06 -27.90 -30.64
N ALA A 578 9.17 -27.23 -30.32
CA ALA A 578 10.52 -27.59 -30.73
C ALA A 578 11.34 -28.04 -29.50
N PRO A 579 11.16 -29.29 -29.03
CA PRO A 579 11.74 -29.79 -27.77
C PRO A 579 13.26 -29.76 -27.75
N TYR A 580 13.89 -29.99 -28.89
CA TYR A 580 15.35 -30.08 -29.03
C TYR A 580 16.08 -28.75 -28.79
N ILE A 581 15.37 -27.62 -28.86
CA ILE A 581 15.88 -26.28 -28.57
C ILE A 581 15.10 -25.58 -27.44
N GLY A 582 14.16 -26.28 -26.79
CA GLY A 582 13.37 -25.74 -25.67
C GLY A 582 12.37 -24.65 -26.07
N GLN A 583 11.95 -24.55 -27.34
CA GLN A 583 10.99 -23.53 -27.78
C GLN A 583 9.56 -24.07 -27.84
N ARG A 584 8.61 -23.34 -27.23
CA ARG A 584 7.18 -23.66 -27.22
C ARG A 584 6.35 -22.38 -27.26
N ALA A 585 5.89 -21.99 -28.46
CA ALA A 585 5.22 -20.70 -28.65
C ALA A 585 3.95 -20.53 -27.80
N ASP A 586 3.18 -21.60 -27.59
CA ASP A 586 1.98 -21.59 -26.74
C ASP A 586 2.31 -21.24 -25.30
N TRP A 587 3.35 -21.82 -24.71
CA TRP A 587 3.75 -21.49 -23.34
C TRP A 587 4.43 -20.13 -23.27
N MET A 588 5.30 -19.82 -24.23
CA MET A 588 6.06 -18.56 -24.25
C MET A 588 5.16 -17.34 -24.39
N SER A 589 4.04 -17.47 -25.12
CA SER A 589 3.12 -16.36 -25.42
C SER A 589 2.38 -15.75 -24.22
N GLU A 590 2.40 -16.40 -23.05
CA GLU A 590 1.90 -15.82 -21.79
C GLU A 590 2.92 -14.84 -21.15
N HIS A 591 4.19 -14.95 -21.51
CA HIS A 591 5.32 -14.26 -20.86
C HIS A 591 6.02 -13.26 -21.76
N VAL A 592 5.43 -12.90 -22.90
CA VAL A 592 5.99 -11.92 -23.86
C VAL A 592 4.86 -11.13 -24.50
N ASP A 593 5.17 -9.94 -25.00
CA ASP A 593 4.22 -9.07 -25.72
C ASP A 593 4.17 -9.41 -27.21
N TYR A 594 5.29 -9.84 -27.80
CA TYR A 594 5.35 -10.30 -29.20
C TYR A 594 6.21 -11.56 -29.34
N ILE A 595 5.76 -12.47 -30.21
CA ILE A 595 6.56 -13.60 -30.69
C ILE A 595 6.94 -13.33 -32.15
N CYS A 596 8.23 -13.39 -32.42
CA CYS A 596 8.80 -13.05 -33.71
C CYS A 596 9.38 -14.31 -34.38
N PRO A 597 8.55 -15.09 -35.10
CA PRO A 597 9.05 -16.27 -35.77
C PRO A 597 9.92 -15.91 -36.97
N MET A 598 11.07 -16.56 -37.08
CA MET A 598 11.99 -16.46 -38.21
C MET A 598 11.49 -17.26 -39.41
N ILE A 599 10.52 -16.69 -40.14
CA ILE A 599 9.88 -17.34 -41.28
C ILE A 599 10.67 -17.00 -42.55
N TYR A 600 11.80 -17.67 -42.72
CA TYR A 600 12.60 -17.55 -43.94
C TYR A 600 12.25 -18.68 -44.89
N PRO A 601 11.52 -18.45 -46.00
CA PRO A 601 11.02 -19.54 -46.84
C PRO A 601 12.14 -20.43 -47.40
N SER A 602 13.37 -19.92 -47.55
CA SER A 602 14.52 -20.74 -47.95
C SER A 602 15.05 -21.70 -46.88
N HIS A 603 14.57 -21.62 -45.63
CA HIS A 603 14.97 -22.47 -44.51
C HIS A 603 13.96 -23.59 -44.22
N PHE A 604 12.85 -23.63 -44.95
CA PHE A 604 11.88 -24.73 -44.86
C PHE A 604 12.31 -25.91 -45.73
N TRP A 605 11.91 -27.12 -45.32
CA TRP A 605 12.29 -28.36 -45.99
C TRP A 605 11.68 -28.48 -47.40
N VAL A 606 12.30 -29.32 -48.23
CA VAL A 606 11.74 -29.71 -49.53
C VAL A 606 10.39 -30.42 -49.32
N ASN A 607 9.39 -30.09 -50.13
CA ASN A 607 7.99 -30.56 -50.05
C ASN A 607 7.20 -30.02 -48.85
N GLU A 608 7.70 -29.02 -48.14
CA GLU A 608 6.95 -28.37 -47.06
C GLU A 608 5.68 -27.70 -47.61
N LEU A 609 4.55 -27.89 -46.94
CA LEU A 609 3.21 -27.48 -47.41
C LEU A 609 2.86 -27.95 -48.85
N GLY A 610 3.55 -28.98 -49.36
CA GLY A 610 3.37 -29.50 -50.71
C GLY A 610 4.17 -28.76 -51.80
N PHE A 611 5.04 -27.82 -51.43
CA PHE A 611 5.90 -27.11 -52.38
C PHE A 611 7.27 -27.78 -52.52
N GLU A 612 7.67 -28.14 -53.74
CA GLU A 612 9.00 -28.72 -53.99
C GLU A 612 10.14 -27.79 -53.52
N ASN A 613 9.94 -26.48 -53.62
CA ASN A 613 10.87 -25.48 -53.08
C ASN A 613 10.09 -24.35 -52.40
N ALA A 614 10.05 -24.35 -51.07
CA ALA A 614 9.41 -23.33 -50.26
C ALA A 614 9.91 -21.90 -50.57
N ALA A 615 11.19 -21.75 -50.91
CA ALA A 615 11.79 -20.46 -51.28
C ALA A 615 11.13 -19.80 -52.50
N ALA A 616 10.48 -20.58 -53.37
CA ALA A 616 9.78 -20.08 -54.56
C ALA A 616 8.31 -19.70 -54.29
N HIS A 617 7.82 -19.95 -53.06
CA HIS A 617 6.45 -19.70 -52.63
C HIS A 617 6.40 -18.85 -51.35
N PRO A 618 7.11 -17.69 -51.32
CA PRO A 618 7.29 -16.92 -50.09
C PRO A 618 5.97 -16.42 -49.48
N TYR A 619 4.97 -16.08 -50.30
CA TYR A 619 3.66 -15.65 -49.80
C TYR A 619 2.99 -16.76 -49.01
N GLU A 620 2.87 -17.95 -49.61
CA GLU A 620 2.15 -19.08 -49.02
C GLU A 620 2.83 -19.58 -47.74
N ILE A 621 4.16 -19.63 -47.72
CA ILE A 621 4.92 -20.04 -46.53
C ILE A 621 4.68 -19.08 -45.36
N VAL A 622 4.73 -17.76 -45.60
CA VAL A 622 4.50 -16.77 -44.53
C VAL A 622 3.05 -16.79 -44.05
N TYR A 623 2.09 -16.76 -44.98
CA TYR A 623 0.67 -16.73 -44.64
C TYR A 623 0.25 -17.96 -43.82
N GLU A 624 0.64 -19.17 -44.25
CA GLU A 624 0.31 -20.38 -43.52
C GLU A 624 1.05 -20.50 -42.19
N SER A 625 2.29 -20.01 -42.12
CA SER A 625 3.03 -19.95 -40.85
C SER A 625 2.33 -19.09 -39.81
N LEU A 626 1.74 -17.95 -40.21
CA LEU A 626 0.92 -17.13 -39.32
C LEU A 626 -0.36 -17.84 -38.89
N ASN A 627 -1.01 -18.59 -39.78
CA ASN A 627 -2.17 -19.43 -39.42
C ASN A 627 -1.82 -20.51 -38.40
N PHE A 628 -0.65 -21.15 -38.52
CA PHE A 628 -0.18 -22.13 -37.54
C PHE A 628 0.21 -21.47 -36.22
N GLY A 629 0.98 -20.37 -36.28
CA GLY A 629 1.37 -19.60 -35.12
C GLY A 629 0.16 -19.12 -34.32
N ASN A 630 -0.88 -18.62 -34.98
CA ASN A 630 -2.07 -18.13 -34.29
C ASN A 630 -2.75 -19.23 -33.49
N LYS A 631 -2.79 -20.46 -34.00
CA LYS A 631 -3.36 -21.60 -33.25
C LYS A 631 -2.60 -21.88 -31.94
N MET A 632 -1.32 -21.51 -31.88
CA MET A 632 -0.49 -21.67 -30.69
C MET A 632 -0.69 -20.53 -29.69
N VAL A 633 -0.88 -19.29 -30.17
CA VAL A 633 -0.80 -18.08 -29.31
C VAL A 633 -2.11 -17.34 -29.07
N GLN A 634 -3.18 -17.63 -29.82
CA GLN A 634 -4.45 -16.85 -29.81
C GLN A 634 -5.15 -16.74 -28.45
N ASP A 635 -4.89 -17.67 -27.54
CA ASP A 635 -5.49 -17.68 -26.20
C ASP A 635 -4.68 -16.87 -25.18
N ASN A 636 -3.53 -16.33 -25.60
CA ASN A 636 -2.58 -15.60 -24.78
C ASN A 636 -2.37 -14.17 -25.31
N ARG A 637 -1.57 -13.39 -24.59
CA ARG A 637 -1.39 -11.97 -24.89
C ARG A 637 -0.53 -11.68 -26.11
N ALA A 638 0.45 -12.53 -26.40
CA ALA A 638 1.46 -12.22 -27.40
C ALA A 638 0.87 -12.14 -28.81
N LYS A 639 1.32 -11.15 -29.58
CA LYS A 639 1.01 -11.05 -31.02
C LYS A 639 2.15 -11.60 -31.87
N LEU A 640 1.84 -12.05 -33.09
CA LEU A 640 2.85 -12.56 -34.01
C LEU A 640 3.42 -11.45 -34.87
N ARG A 641 4.74 -11.30 -34.88
CA ARG A 641 5.46 -10.34 -35.72
C ARG A 641 6.61 -11.04 -36.45
N PRO A 642 6.39 -11.59 -37.65
CA PRO A 642 7.39 -12.42 -38.29
C PRO A 642 8.62 -11.64 -38.76
N TRP A 643 9.78 -12.29 -38.70
CA TRP A 643 10.94 -11.90 -39.48
C TRP A 643 10.79 -12.42 -40.91
N LEU A 644 11.04 -11.54 -41.88
CA LEU A 644 10.92 -11.81 -43.31
C LEU A 644 12.32 -11.80 -43.96
N GLN A 645 12.51 -12.67 -44.95
CA GLN A 645 13.78 -12.85 -45.62
C GLN A 645 13.99 -11.79 -46.73
N ASP A 646 15.10 -11.05 -46.69
CA ASP A 646 15.55 -10.17 -47.81
C ASP A 646 16.89 -10.63 -48.44
N PHE A 647 17.51 -11.66 -47.88
CA PHE A 647 18.76 -12.23 -48.40
C PHE A 647 18.51 -13.44 -49.33
N THR A 648 19.48 -13.74 -50.18
CA THR A 648 19.49 -14.97 -50.99
C THR A 648 20.33 -16.07 -50.33
N LEU A 649 19.70 -17.16 -49.90
CA LEU A 649 20.42 -18.32 -49.35
C LEU A 649 21.11 -19.11 -50.47
N ILE A 650 22.44 -19.03 -50.52
CA ILE A 650 23.27 -19.72 -51.53
C ILE A 650 23.81 -21.08 -51.06
N TRP A 651 23.67 -21.40 -49.78
CA TRP A 651 24.21 -22.62 -49.15
C TRP A 651 23.28 -23.84 -49.26
N VAL A 652 22.44 -23.86 -50.31
CA VAL A 652 21.53 -24.96 -50.64
C VAL A 652 21.90 -25.54 -52.02
N PRO A 653 21.46 -26.75 -52.38
CA PRO A 653 21.64 -27.27 -53.72
C PRO A 653 21.19 -26.26 -54.78
N GLU A 654 21.99 -26.07 -55.84
CA GLU A 654 21.76 -25.06 -56.89
C GLU A 654 20.31 -24.99 -57.41
N PRO A 655 19.58 -26.12 -57.63
CA PRO A 655 18.18 -26.06 -58.08
C PRO A 655 17.18 -25.46 -57.08
N LEU A 656 17.57 -25.36 -55.80
CA LEU A 656 16.74 -24.80 -54.73
C LEU A 656 17.04 -23.32 -54.47
N ILE A 657 18.11 -22.76 -55.05
CA ILE A 657 18.46 -21.35 -54.88
C ILE A 657 17.42 -20.48 -55.59
N VAL A 658 16.70 -19.65 -54.83
CA VAL A 658 15.83 -18.59 -55.32
C VAL A 658 16.49 -17.26 -55.00
N ARG A 659 16.66 -16.41 -56.01
CA ARG A 659 17.16 -15.04 -55.82
C ARG A 659 16.02 -14.20 -55.28
N TYR A 660 16.23 -13.64 -54.09
CA TYR A 660 15.27 -12.73 -53.48
C TYR A 660 15.51 -11.32 -54.03
N GLY A 661 14.44 -10.71 -54.52
CA GLY A 661 14.39 -9.31 -54.91
C GLY A 661 12.98 -8.77 -54.66
N VAL A 662 12.60 -7.73 -55.40
CA VAL A 662 11.37 -6.96 -55.15
C VAL A 662 10.12 -7.84 -55.00
N ASN A 663 9.93 -8.83 -55.87
CA ASN A 663 8.72 -9.65 -55.87
C ASN A 663 8.67 -10.59 -54.66
N GLU A 664 9.79 -11.23 -54.31
CA GLU A 664 9.87 -12.20 -53.23
C GLU A 664 9.73 -11.52 -51.86
N VAL A 665 10.32 -10.34 -51.69
CA VAL A 665 10.17 -9.53 -50.46
C VAL A 665 8.74 -9.03 -50.33
N GLN A 666 8.18 -8.44 -51.39
CA GLN A 666 6.82 -7.91 -51.36
C GLN A 666 5.77 -9.02 -51.16
N ALA A 667 6.01 -10.23 -51.67
CA ALA A 667 5.15 -11.38 -51.43
C ALA A 667 5.05 -11.74 -49.93
N GLN A 668 6.14 -11.65 -49.17
CA GLN A 668 6.15 -11.90 -47.73
C GLN A 668 5.45 -10.78 -46.94
N ILE A 669 5.69 -9.52 -47.33
CA ILE A 669 5.02 -8.35 -46.74
C ILE A 669 3.51 -8.47 -46.93
N ASN A 670 3.06 -8.70 -48.17
CA ASN A 670 1.64 -8.87 -48.47
C ASN A 670 1.03 -10.07 -47.71
N ALA A 671 1.75 -11.20 -47.62
CA ALA A 671 1.26 -12.35 -46.83
C ALA A 671 1.06 -12.02 -45.34
N THR A 672 1.90 -11.16 -44.79
CA THR A 672 1.77 -10.74 -43.39
C THR A 672 0.58 -9.82 -43.18
N GLU A 673 0.35 -8.88 -44.10
CA GLU A 673 -0.74 -7.89 -44.00
C GLU A 673 -2.10 -8.41 -44.43
N ASP A 674 -2.15 -9.34 -45.38
CA ASP A 674 -3.38 -10.03 -45.76
C ASP A 674 -3.84 -11.02 -44.66
N SER A 675 -2.94 -11.38 -43.75
CA SER A 675 -3.24 -12.24 -42.60
C SER A 675 -3.85 -11.44 -41.45
N PRO A 676 -4.96 -11.87 -40.85
CA PRO A 676 -5.54 -11.21 -39.67
C PRO A 676 -4.74 -11.44 -38.38
N TYR A 677 -3.63 -12.18 -38.46
CA TYR A 677 -2.84 -12.61 -37.30
C TYR A 677 -1.44 -11.98 -37.26
N GLY A 678 -1.01 -11.33 -38.34
CA GLY A 678 0.22 -10.55 -38.35
C GLY A 678 0.02 -9.24 -37.60
N SER A 679 0.99 -8.85 -36.76
CA SER A 679 1.01 -7.58 -36.03
C SER A 679 2.32 -6.85 -36.33
N GLY A 680 2.45 -6.46 -37.60
CA GLY A 680 3.69 -5.94 -38.18
C GLY A 680 4.65 -7.03 -38.67
N TRP A 681 5.87 -6.63 -39.05
CA TRP A 681 6.92 -7.50 -39.59
C TRP A 681 8.30 -6.83 -39.48
N ALA A 682 9.37 -7.62 -39.57
CA ALA A 682 10.73 -7.08 -39.63
C ALA A 682 11.53 -7.73 -40.76
N LEU A 683 12.29 -6.95 -41.52
CA LEU A 683 13.13 -7.45 -42.61
C LEU A 683 14.51 -7.85 -42.08
N TRP A 684 14.91 -9.08 -42.40
CA TRP A 684 16.21 -9.63 -42.05
C TRP A 684 17.10 -9.75 -43.28
N ASP A 685 18.23 -9.05 -43.23
CA ASP A 685 19.41 -9.29 -44.06
C ASP A 685 20.66 -9.11 -43.17
N PRO A 686 21.49 -10.16 -42.98
CA PRO A 686 22.64 -10.12 -42.07
C PRO A 686 23.75 -9.15 -42.56
N ASP A 687 23.79 -8.83 -43.85
CA ASP A 687 24.70 -7.84 -44.42
C ASP A 687 24.14 -6.41 -44.32
N ASN A 688 22.91 -6.26 -43.82
CA ASN A 688 22.13 -5.01 -43.79
C ASN A 688 22.05 -4.37 -45.18
N GLU A 689 21.83 -5.20 -46.21
CA GLU A 689 21.58 -4.78 -47.58
C GLU A 689 20.14 -5.11 -47.98
N TYR A 690 19.28 -4.10 -47.97
CA TYR A 690 17.84 -4.29 -48.14
C TYR A 690 17.36 -3.98 -49.56
N THR A 691 16.36 -4.72 -50.04
CA THR A 691 15.66 -4.46 -51.29
C THR A 691 14.64 -3.33 -51.10
N LEU A 692 15.13 -2.09 -50.95
CA LEU A 692 14.29 -0.93 -50.59
C LEU A 692 13.16 -0.63 -51.60
N ASP A 693 13.34 -0.99 -52.87
CA ASP A 693 12.31 -0.84 -53.91
C ASP A 693 11.08 -1.77 -53.71
N ALA A 694 11.16 -2.75 -52.80
CA ALA A 694 10.03 -3.60 -52.41
C ALA A 694 9.03 -2.91 -51.47
N LEU A 695 9.46 -1.84 -50.79
CA LEU A 695 8.67 -1.12 -49.80
C LEU A 695 7.68 -0.16 -50.46
N ARG A 696 6.46 -0.08 -49.92
CA ARG A 696 5.48 0.90 -50.42
C ARG A 696 5.80 2.30 -49.90
N PRO A 697 5.73 3.35 -50.75
CA PRO A 697 5.87 4.73 -50.28
C PRO A 697 4.76 5.10 -49.30
N GLU A 698 5.08 5.87 -48.26
CA GLU A 698 4.07 6.36 -47.34
C GLU A 698 3.17 7.39 -48.05
N THR A 699 1.86 7.15 -48.07
CA THR A 699 0.90 8.18 -48.45
C THR A 699 0.80 9.16 -47.30
N VAL A 700 1.50 10.29 -47.40
CA VAL A 700 1.54 11.34 -46.38
C VAL A 700 0.12 11.79 -45.99
N ASP A 701 -0.42 11.26 -44.89
CA ASP A 701 -1.58 11.84 -44.20
C ASP A 701 -1.05 12.72 -43.05
N ASN A 702 -1.14 14.03 -43.28
CA ASN A 702 -0.43 15.10 -42.55
C ASN A 702 -0.90 15.36 -41.11
N GLU A 703 -1.64 14.46 -40.46
CA GLU A 703 -2.09 14.69 -39.07
C GLU A 703 -1.04 14.30 -38.01
N TYR A 704 -0.19 13.30 -38.27
CA TYR A 704 0.80 12.84 -37.28
C TYR A 704 1.99 13.81 -37.12
N ILE A 705 2.49 14.39 -38.21
CA ILE A 705 3.60 15.37 -38.17
C ILE A 705 3.21 16.63 -37.38
N ALA A 706 1.91 16.97 -37.30
CA ALA A 706 1.44 18.15 -36.58
C ALA A 706 1.50 18.01 -35.05
N ASN A 707 1.32 16.80 -34.51
CA ASN A 707 1.27 16.57 -33.06
C ASN A 707 2.64 16.24 -32.45
N VAL A 708 3.57 15.67 -33.23
CA VAL A 708 4.95 15.37 -32.76
C VAL A 708 5.88 16.60 -32.83
N ARG A 709 5.52 17.62 -33.63
CA ARG A 709 6.32 18.85 -33.82
C ARG A 709 6.06 19.98 -32.82
N GLN A 710 5.38 19.75 -31.69
CA GLN A 710 5.39 20.72 -30.60
C GLN A 710 6.56 20.42 -29.64
N PRO A 711 7.73 21.07 -29.79
CA PRO A 711 8.53 21.34 -28.62
C PRO A 711 7.74 22.35 -27.78
N GLU A 712 7.68 22.12 -26.48
CA GLU A 712 7.30 23.12 -25.50
C GLU A 712 8.12 24.40 -25.73
N SER A 713 7.56 25.37 -26.46
CA SER A 713 8.03 26.74 -26.43
C SER A 713 7.25 27.47 -25.35
N GLY A 714 7.64 27.28 -24.10
CA GLY A 714 7.32 28.17 -23.00
C GLY A 714 8.52 29.08 -22.73
N GLU A 715 8.42 30.34 -23.20
CA GLU A 715 9.16 31.48 -22.59
C GLU A 715 8.59 31.81 -21.22
#